data_AF-A0A9P8K0M4-F1
#
_entry.id   AF-A0A9P8K0M4-F1
#
_cell.length_a   1.000
_cell.length_b   1.000
_cell.length_c   1.000
_cell.angle_alpha   90.00
_cell.angle_beta   90.00
_cell.angle_gamma   90.00
#
_symmetry.space_group_name_H-M   'P 1'
#
loop_
_entity.id
_entity.type
_entity.pdbx_description
1 polymer ?
#
loop_
_entity_poly.entity_id
_entity_poly.type
_entity_poly.pdbx_seq_one_letter_code
_entity_poly.pdbx_strand_id
1 'polypeptide(L)'
;MSTYDETSPPDNEPPDGGYGWVCVASCFLLNFSTWGAVSSYGIYLTYYLDDDRFGSASALDFAFVGGCNFAFAMLAAPFVTVFARRFGIHLSMCIGLVLQTTGYVTAGFASHVWQLLLSQGLLVGLGVGLIYVPSIPVLSQWFKSRRSLANGISSAGSGVGGALFTWSTGSIITALGLRWALCITGIITFTLIGLATALVRDRNRQIRPSQLAIDTKLLLRRDVFLLLAWTFTSMLGYTALLFSLSDYATSIGLSRQQATNVIGFLNIGTAVGRPIIGIVSDRFSRLDVAGILTLCCGLLCFIFWIPTQSFALLVVFALLAGAVLGVFWMPDPTYAAKTLAITEGQDDADIRQRYRPFVISHEVTADWVSESELSTALKMSENDMRETNGERVKILVLYGSLRERSYSRLLAFECSRILFRLGADVRVYDPTGLPVKDDVQHQHPKVQELRELSKWSDGHVWVSPEQHGNLTAVFKNQIDWIPLSTGSVRPTQGRTLAIAQVSGGSQSFNTVNSLRMLGRWMRMFAIPNQSSIPMAYTQFTDALDLNDDLEAFVKGEGGSRLKPSGNRDRVVDVMEELFKYTVVMRQHFDLFGDRHSERKEKAAKRTREIEVTKIEEEAGREGNAKSMVTSNTTDIQVATGQEIRNLSRIPVVDDTAISTDAQFSADCGRMCLIC
;
A
#
# COMPACT_ATOMS: atom_id res chain seq x y z
N MET A 1 15.02 -17.22 -42.97
CA MET A 1 14.91 -18.12 -41.80
C MET A 1 15.75 -17.55 -40.66
N SER A 2 15.11 -16.75 -39.82
CA SER A 2 15.45 -16.42 -38.43
C SER A 2 14.39 -15.42 -37.99
N THR A 3 13.32 -15.96 -37.42
CA THR A 3 12.23 -15.26 -36.76
C THR A 3 12.78 -14.59 -35.51
N TYR A 4 12.75 -13.26 -35.46
CA TYR A 4 12.89 -12.55 -34.19
C TYR A 4 11.54 -12.62 -33.50
N ASP A 5 11.49 -13.39 -32.41
CA ASP A 5 10.42 -13.35 -31.42
C ASP A 5 10.22 -11.90 -30.94
N GLU A 6 9.01 -11.37 -31.12
CA GLU A 6 8.52 -10.23 -30.38
C GLU A 6 8.32 -10.66 -28.92
N THR A 7 9.41 -10.66 -28.15
CA THR A 7 9.36 -10.89 -26.71
C THR A 7 8.58 -9.75 -26.05
N SER A 8 7.54 -10.14 -25.32
CA SER A 8 6.76 -9.38 -24.33
C SER A 8 7.56 -8.28 -23.61
N PRO A 9 6.93 -7.14 -23.26
CA PRO A 9 7.61 -6.11 -22.48
C PRO A 9 8.13 -6.74 -21.18
N PRO A 10 9.41 -6.50 -20.80
CA PRO A 10 10.02 -7.16 -19.66
C PRO A 10 9.22 -6.86 -18.38
N ASP A 11 8.98 -7.90 -17.58
CA ASP A 11 8.33 -7.81 -16.28
C ASP A 11 8.98 -6.72 -15.42
N ASN A 12 8.31 -5.57 -15.34
CA ASN A 12 8.77 -4.40 -14.58
C ASN A 12 8.55 -4.55 -13.07
N GLU A 13 8.04 -5.71 -12.64
CA GLU A 13 7.84 -5.99 -11.23
C GLU A 13 9.15 -6.34 -10.51
N PRO A 14 9.31 -5.90 -9.25
CA PRO A 14 10.40 -6.37 -8.40
C PRO A 14 10.31 -7.90 -8.20
N PRO A 15 11.39 -8.66 -8.45
CA PRO A 15 11.39 -10.12 -8.37
C PRO A 15 11.23 -10.67 -6.94
N ASP A 16 11.23 -9.81 -5.92
CA ASP A 16 11.08 -10.16 -4.50
C ASP A 16 12.08 -11.25 -4.02
N GLY A 17 13.27 -11.31 -4.65
CA GLY A 17 14.29 -12.31 -4.35
C GLY A 17 15.47 -12.32 -5.34
N GLY A 18 16.14 -13.48 -5.43
CA GLY A 18 17.26 -13.71 -6.35
C GLY A 18 18.46 -12.78 -6.09
N TYR A 19 18.96 -12.13 -7.15
CA TYR A 19 20.09 -11.19 -7.06
C TYR A 19 19.76 -9.96 -6.17
N GLY A 20 18.48 -9.72 -5.87
CA GLY A 20 18.06 -8.72 -4.89
C GLY A 20 18.73 -8.91 -3.53
N TRP A 21 18.98 -10.15 -3.09
CA TRP A 21 19.70 -10.41 -1.84
C TRP A 21 21.19 -10.09 -1.90
N VAL A 22 21.81 -10.20 -3.07
CA VAL A 22 23.19 -9.71 -3.30
C VAL A 22 23.22 -8.18 -3.22
N CYS A 23 22.19 -7.51 -3.76
CA CYS A 23 22.03 -6.07 -3.59
C CYS A 23 21.80 -5.68 -2.12
N VAL A 24 21.03 -6.47 -1.34
CA VAL A 24 20.88 -6.26 0.12
C VAL A 24 22.23 -6.36 0.82
N ALA A 25 23.02 -7.41 0.54
CA ALA A 25 24.35 -7.58 1.11
C ALA A 25 25.31 -6.45 0.69
N SER A 26 25.22 -5.98 -0.56
CA SER A 26 26.01 -4.85 -1.05
C SER A 26 25.62 -3.56 -0.33
N CYS A 27 24.34 -3.23 -0.26
CA CYS A 27 23.86 -2.04 0.46
C CYS A 27 24.13 -2.13 1.98
N PHE A 28 24.14 -3.32 2.56
CA PHE A 28 24.61 -3.57 3.92
C PHE A 28 26.08 -3.17 4.08
N LEU A 29 26.97 -3.63 3.19
CA LEU A 29 28.39 -3.27 3.21
C LEU A 29 28.63 -1.77 2.96
N LEU A 30 27.82 -1.13 2.11
CA LEU A 30 27.85 0.32 1.92
C LEU A 30 27.48 1.04 3.21
N ASN A 31 26.39 0.66 3.89
CA ASN A 31 25.99 1.25 5.18
C ASN A 31 27.02 0.98 6.30
N PHE A 32 27.60 -0.21 6.31
CA PHE A 32 28.68 -0.60 7.21
C PHE A 32 29.90 0.32 7.08
N SER A 33 30.31 0.58 5.84
CA SER A 33 31.56 1.29 5.55
C SER A 33 31.39 2.81 5.46
N THR A 34 30.15 3.30 5.35
CA THR A 34 29.83 4.73 5.38
C THR A 34 29.42 5.14 6.79
N TRP A 35 28.13 5.02 7.14
CA TRP A 35 27.59 5.41 8.43
C TRP A 35 28.23 4.68 9.62
N GLY A 36 28.58 3.40 9.45
CA GLY A 36 29.31 2.67 10.48
C GLY A 36 30.68 3.27 10.77
N ALA A 37 31.47 3.58 9.73
CA ALA A 37 32.78 4.23 9.90
C ALA A 37 32.66 5.67 10.45
N VAL A 38 31.63 6.42 10.06
CA VAL A 38 31.38 7.77 10.60
C VAL A 38 31.00 7.72 12.08
N SER A 39 30.27 6.69 12.52
CA SER A 39 29.87 6.58 13.93
C SER A 39 31.05 6.40 14.89
N SER A 40 32.21 5.92 14.43
CA SER A 40 33.41 5.84 15.26
C SER A 40 34.10 7.20 15.48
N TYR A 41 33.56 8.28 14.92
CA TYR A 41 34.03 9.64 15.17
C TYR A 41 34.06 9.98 16.66
N GLY A 42 33.10 9.48 17.46
CA GLY A 42 33.10 9.69 18.91
C GLY A 42 34.38 9.20 19.60
N ILE A 43 35.01 8.14 19.09
CA ILE A 43 36.30 7.66 19.61
C ILE A 43 37.44 8.58 19.18
N TYR A 44 37.48 8.97 17.91
CA TYR A 44 38.47 9.93 17.41
C TYR A 44 38.40 11.27 18.16
N LEU A 45 37.20 11.75 18.47
CA LEU A 45 36.95 12.97 19.25
C LEU A 45 37.64 12.92 20.62
N THR A 46 37.49 11.81 21.37
CA THR A 46 38.16 11.66 22.67
C THR A 46 39.69 11.74 22.54
N TYR A 47 40.26 11.17 21.48
CA TYR A 47 41.71 11.26 21.25
C TYR A 47 42.14 12.65 20.75
N TYR A 48 41.34 13.32 19.92
CA TYR A 48 41.65 14.68 19.45
C TYR A 48 41.67 15.70 20.59
N LEU A 49 40.78 15.54 21.58
CA LEU A 49 40.72 16.37 22.77
C LEU A 49 41.95 16.22 23.68
N ASP A 50 42.60 15.05 23.65
CA ASP A 50 43.77 14.72 24.45
C ASP A 50 45.10 14.95 23.70
N ASP A 51 45.06 15.34 22.42
CA ASP A 51 46.24 15.41 21.56
C ASP A 51 46.77 16.85 21.44
N ASP A 52 47.98 17.08 21.97
CA ASP A 52 48.65 18.39 21.96
C ASP A 52 48.88 18.97 20.56
N ARG A 53 48.78 18.14 19.49
CA ARG A 53 48.97 18.57 18.09
C ARG A 53 47.99 19.64 17.63
N PHE A 54 46.79 19.71 18.21
CA PHE A 54 45.73 20.62 17.76
C PHE A 54 45.64 21.92 18.56
N GLY A 55 46.61 22.20 19.45
CA GLY A 55 46.69 23.46 20.19
C GLY A 55 45.49 23.69 21.12
N SER A 56 45.08 24.95 21.28
CA SER A 56 43.95 25.36 22.15
C SER A 56 42.57 25.18 21.48
N ALA A 57 42.38 24.09 20.72
CA ALA A 57 41.10 23.78 20.09
C ALA A 57 40.05 23.38 21.14
N SER A 58 38.84 23.89 20.99
CA SER A 58 37.72 23.59 21.89
C SER A 58 37.00 22.30 21.49
N ALA A 59 36.25 21.70 22.42
CA ALA A 59 35.37 20.58 22.11
C ALA A 59 34.32 20.91 21.03
N LEU A 60 33.93 22.18 20.92
CA LEU A 60 33.01 22.65 19.88
C LEU A 60 33.65 22.56 18.49
N ASP A 61 34.93 22.91 18.36
CA ASP A 61 35.64 22.87 17.08
C ASP A 61 35.68 21.45 16.51
N PHE A 62 35.92 20.45 17.37
CA PHE A 62 35.87 19.04 16.96
C PHE A 62 34.43 18.54 16.77
N ALA A 63 33.46 18.97 17.57
CA ALA A 63 32.05 18.62 17.32
C ALA A 63 31.59 19.14 15.93
N PHE A 64 32.09 20.30 15.50
CA PHE A 64 31.80 20.87 14.19
C PHE A 64 32.33 20.00 13.03
N VAL A 65 33.51 19.39 13.18
CA VAL A 65 34.05 18.45 12.18
C VAL A 65 33.11 17.25 11.97
N GLY A 66 32.66 16.62 13.05
CA GLY A 66 31.72 15.49 13.00
C GLY A 66 30.33 15.90 12.48
N GLY A 67 29.81 17.06 12.88
CA GLY A 67 28.53 17.59 12.41
C GLY A 67 28.55 17.93 10.92
N CYS A 68 29.63 18.56 10.43
CA CYS A 68 29.82 18.87 9.01
C CYS A 68 29.83 17.62 8.13
N ASN A 69 30.38 16.50 8.62
CA ASN A 69 30.33 15.23 7.90
C ASN A 69 28.88 14.84 7.54
N PHE A 70 27.99 14.77 8.54
CA PHE A 70 26.58 14.48 8.34
C PHE A 70 25.89 15.53 7.45
N ALA A 71 26.18 16.81 7.67
CA ALA A 71 25.58 17.90 6.91
C ALA A 71 25.92 17.81 5.43
N PHE A 72 27.21 17.66 5.07
CA PHE A 72 27.62 17.55 3.67
C PHE A 72 27.13 16.26 3.01
N ALA A 73 27.06 15.14 3.75
CA ALA A 73 26.48 13.91 3.24
C ALA A 73 25.01 14.07 2.82
N MET A 74 24.22 14.81 3.60
CA MET A 74 22.80 15.05 3.33
C MET A 74 22.56 16.19 2.32
N LEU A 75 23.33 17.29 2.41
CA LEU A 75 23.22 18.43 1.48
C LEU A 75 23.58 18.04 0.05
N ALA A 76 24.41 17.02 -0.14
CA ALA A 76 24.72 16.49 -1.45
C ALA A 76 23.51 15.80 -2.12
N ALA A 77 22.47 15.41 -1.38
CA ALA A 77 21.41 14.54 -1.90
C ALA A 77 20.68 15.05 -3.17
N PRO A 78 20.25 16.33 -3.28
CA PRO A 78 19.62 16.83 -4.50
C PRO A 78 20.56 16.78 -5.71
N PHE A 79 21.82 17.15 -5.51
CA PHE A 79 22.85 17.10 -6.55
C PHE A 79 23.11 15.66 -7.00
N VAL A 80 23.33 14.75 -6.04
CA VAL A 80 23.61 13.34 -6.30
C VAL A 80 22.43 12.66 -7.00
N THR A 81 21.20 13.01 -6.65
CA THR A 81 19.99 12.50 -7.31
C THR A 81 19.99 12.83 -8.81
N VAL A 82 20.33 14.07 -9.18
CA VAL A 82 20.43 14.48 -10.59
C VAL A 82 21.65 13.83 -11.28
N PHE A 83 22.79 13.79 -10.58
CA PHE A 83 24.03 13.25 -11.10
C PHE A 83 23.91 11.75 -11.40
N ALA A 84 23.40 10.96 -10.46
CA ALA A 84 23.18 9.53 -10.61
C ALA A 84 22.16 9.22 -11.71
N ARG A 85 21.15 10.07 -11.92
CA ARG A 85 20.22 9.95 -13.03
C ARG A 85 20.91 10.12 -14.39
N ARG A 86 21.84 11.08 -14.51
CA ARG A 86 22.50 11.40 -15.78
C ARG A 86 23.67 10.48 -16.12
N PHE A 87 24.45 10.08 -15.12
CA PHE A 87 25.70 9.34 -15.31
C PHE A 87 25.71 7.93 -14.71
N GLY A 88 24.62 7.52 -14.05
CA GLY A 88 24.47 6.23 -13.40
C GLY A 88 24.97 6.22 -11.95
N ILE A 89 24.53 5.21 -11.18
CA ILE A 89 24.85 5.11 -9.75
C ILE A 89 26.32 4.76 -9.49
N HIS A 90 26.95 3.94 -10.36
CA HIS A 90 28.30 3.46 -10.15
C HIS A 90 29.33 4.58 -10.21
N LEU A 91 29.18 5.53 -11.16
CA LEU A 91 30.10 6.67 -11.24
C LEU A 91 30.02 7.53 -9.98
N SER A 92 28.81 7.79 -9.48
CA SER A 92 28.60 8.49 -8.20
C SER A 92 29.30 7.78 -7.05
N MET A 93 29.10 6.46 -6.92
CA MET A 93 29.71 5.66 -5.86
C MET A 93 31.23 5.59 -5.98
N CYS A 94 31.80 5.50 -7.18
CA CYS A 94 33.26 5.50 -7.38
C CYS A 94 33.90 6.85 -7.03
N ILE A 95 33.25 7.97 -7.35
CA ILE A 95 33.72 9.29 -6.92
C ILE A 95 33.64 9.38 -5.39
N GLY A 96 32.52 8.95 -4.80
CA GLY A 96 32.34 8.96 -3.36
C GLY A 96 33.36 8.08 -2.61
N LEU A 97 33.68 6.90 -3.16
CA LEU A 97 34.72 6.00 -2.69
C LEU A 97 36.08 6.71 -2.61
N VAL A 98 36.52 7.35 -3.70
CA VAL A 98 37.80 8.07 -3.76
C VAL A 98 37.81 9.23 -2.75
N LEU A 99 36.74 10.00 -2.67
CA LEU A 99 36.63 11.13 -1.74
C LEU A 99 36.68 10.67 -0.27
N GLN A 100 35.91 9.65 0.09
CA GLN A 100 35.88 9.10 1.43
C GLN A 100 37.25 8.55 1.85
N THR A 101 37.89 7.73 1.01
CA THR A 101 39.21 7.17 1.30
C THR A 101 40.26 8.26 1.41
N THR A 102 40.27 9.23 0.50
CA THR A 102 41.20 10.37 0.54
C THR A 102 40.98 11.18 1.82
N GLY A 103 39.73 11.41 2.20
CA GLY A 103 39.39 12.11 3.44
C GLY A 103 39.95 11.42 4.69
N TYR A 104 39.76 10.10 4.84
CA TYR A 104 40.33 9.37 5.98
C TYR A 104 41.86 9.33 5.97
N VAL A 105 42.49 9.07 4.82
CA VAL A 105 43.96 9.00 4.72
C VAL A 105 44.59 10.36 5.02
N THR A 106 44.07 11.44 4.42
CA THR A 106 44.61 12.80 4.64
C THR A 106 44.35 13.32 6.05
N ALA A 107 43.26 12.91 6.70
CA ALA A 107 43.00 13.22 8.11
C ALA A 107 44.11 12.70 9.04
N GLY A 108 44.72 11.56 8.71
CA GLY A 108 45.85 11.00 9.47
C GLY A 108 47.10 11.88 9.51
N PHE A 109 47.20 12.86 8.60
CA PHE A 109 48.32 13.80 8.51
C PHE A 109 47.95 15.20 9.01
N ALA A 110 46.74 15.38 9.56
CA ALA A 110 46.29 16.68 10.01
C ALA A 110 47.11 17.17 11.22
N SER A 111 47.57 18.41 11.13
CA SER A 111 48.24 19.18 12.19
C SER A 111 47.39 20.35 12.69
N HIS A 112 46.28 20.66 12.01
CA HIS A 112 45.37 21.73 12.40
C HIS A 112 43.91 21.30 12.26
N VAL A 113 43.02 21.84 13.09
CA VAL A 113 41.59 21.46 13.09
C VAL A 113 40.90 21.72 11.76
N TRP A 114 41.24 22.81 11.06
CA TRP A 114 40.67 23.09 9.74
C TRP A 114 41.01 22.00 8.70
N GLN A 115 42.13 21.29 8.85
CA GLN A 115 42.50 20.18 7.98
C GLN A 115 41.61 18.95 8.27
N LEU A 116 41.21 18.74 9.53
CA LEU A 116 40.21 17.74 9.91
C LEU A 116 38.83 18.11 9.37
N LEU A 117 38.46 19.40 9.40
CA LEU A 117 37.20 19.88 8.82
C LEU A 117 37.14 19.62 7.31
N LEU A 118 38.22 19.88 6.57
CA LEU A 118 38.27 19.59 5.13
C LEU A 118 38.30 18.09 4.84
N SER A 119 39.07 17.31 5.60
CA SER A 119 39.24 15.88 5.36
C SER A 119 38.06 15.05 5.87
N GLN A 120 37.78 15.05 7.17
CA GLN A 120 36.68 14.28 7.77
C GLN A 120 35.32 14.96 7.67
N GLY A 121 35.25 16.29 7.71
CA GLY A 121 33.98 17.00 7.53
C GLY A 121 33.55 16.96 6.07
N LEU A 122 34.28 17.66 5.20
CA LEU A 122 33.89 17.86 3.80
C LEU A 122 34.13 16.63 2.91
N LEU A 123 35.36 16.10 2.82
CA LEU A 123 35.67 15.01 1.88
C LEU A 123 34.97 13.70 2.25
N VAL A 124 35.05 13.27 3.52
CA VAL A 124 34.32 12.08 3.97
C VAL A 124 32.81 12.30 3.89
N GLY A 125 32.29 13.47 4.30
CA GLY A 125 30.85 13.77 4.22
C GLY A 125 30.30 13.71 2.78
N LEU A 126 30.92 14.41 1.83
CA LEU A 126 30.55 14.34 0.42
C LEU A 126 30.70 12.93 -0.14
N GLY A 127 31.78 12.22 0.25
CA GLY A 127 32.02 10.84 -0.13
C GLY A 127 30.87 9.92 0.28
N VAL A 128 30.48 9.99 1.56
CA VAL A 128 29.34 9.25 2.13
C VAL A 128 28.05 9.60 1.38
N GLY A 129 27.76 10.88 1.11
CA GLY A 129 26.59 11.30 0.35
C GLY A 129 26.54 10.70 -1.06
N LEU A 130 27.66 10.74 -1.78
CA LEU A 130 27.82 10.21 -3.14
C LEU A 130 27.70 8.68 -3.22
N ILE A 131 27.93 7.97 -2.10
CA ILE A 131 27.75 6.52 -1.99
C ILE A 131 26.34 6.15 -1.52
N TYR A 132 25.87 6.78 -0.45
CA TYR A 132 24.64 6.39 0.25
C TYR A 132 23.39 6.78 -0.54
N VAL A 133 23.29 8.02 -1.01
CA VAL A 133 22.10 8.54 -1.71
C VAL A 133 21.68 7.67 -2.91
N PRO A 134 22.58 7.27 -3.84
CA PRO A 134 22.18 6.43 -4.97
C PRO A 134 21.88 4.98 -4.59
N SER A 135 22.28 4.53 -3.38
CA SER A 135 21.98 3.18 -2.89
C SER A 135 20.55 3.03 -2.37
N ILE A 136 19.94 4.12 -1.87
CA ILE A 136 18.59 4.13 -1.27
C ILE A 136 17.53 3.52 -2.20
N PRO A 137 17.39 3.94 -3.47
CA PRO A 137 16.33 3.41 -4.32
C PRO A 137 16.57 1.96 -4.76
N VAL A 138 17.80 1.44 -4.72
CA VAL A 138 18.15 0.13 -5.30
C VAL A 138 17.27 -0.98 -4.74
N LEU A 139 17.13 -1.11 -3.42
CA LEU A 139 16.41 -2.22 -2.81
C LEU A 139 14.91 -2.21 -3.12
N SER A 140 14.33 -1.01 -3.30
CA SER A 140 12.92 -0.87 -3.68
C SER A 140 12.63 -1.36 -5.11
N GLN A 141 13.66 -1.52 -5.93
CA GLN A 141 13.56 -2.04 -7.30
C GLN A 141 13.62 -3.57 -7.35
N TRP A 142 14.13 -4.19 -6.27
CA TRP A 142 14.27 -5.64 -6.14
C TRP A 142 13.19 -6.26 -5.28
N PHE A 143 12.64 -5.52 -4.31
CA PHE A 143 11.61 -6.01 -3.37
C PHE A 143 10.37 -5.12 -3.32
N LYS A 144 9.20 -5.74 -3.47
CA LYS A 144 7.85 -5.16 -3.31
C LYS A 144 7.24 -5.60 -1.97
N SER A 145 7.19 -6.90 -1.73
CA SER A 145 6.52 -7.52 -0.56
C SER A 145 7.42 -7.56 0.67
N ARG A 146 8.74 -7.69 0.49
CA ARG A 146 9.73 -7.76 1.58
C ARG A 146 10.59 -6.49 1.67
N ARG A 147 10.04 -5.37 1.21
CA ARG A 147 10.79 -4.13 1.02
C ARG A 147 11.32 -3.56 2.34
N SER A 148 10.51 -3.51 3.40
CA SER A 148 10.97 -2.91 4.66
C SER A 148 11.92 -3.85 5.39
N LEU A 149 11.74 -5.17 5.29
CA LEU A 149 12.75 -6.15 5.69
C LEU A 149 14.10 -5.95 4.96
N ALA A 150 14.09 -5.86 3.63
CA ALA A 150 15.31 -5.69 2.84
C ALA A 150 16.06 -4.40 3.20
N ASN A 151 15.34 -3.29 3.35
CA ASN A 151 15.92 -2.03 3.81
C ASN A 151 16.36 -2.10 5.28
N GLY A 152 15.62 -2.80 6.14
CA GLY A 152 15.98 -3.02 7.55
C GLY A 152 17.29 -3.79 7.70
N ILE A 153 17.48 -4.85 6.91
CA ILE A 153 18.74 -5.60 6.86
C ILE A 153 19.86 -4.69 6.34
N SER A 154 19.69 -4.02 5.20
CA SER A 154 20.72 -3.11 4.66
C SER A 154 21.13 -2.04 5.68
N SER A 155 20.17 -1.40 6.33
CA SER A 155 20.41 -0.38 7.34
C SER A 155 21.03 -0.94 8.61
N ALA A 156 20.88 -2.22 8.93
CA ALA A 156 21.60 -2.88 10.04
C ALA A 156 23.12 -2.83 9.85
N GLY A 157 23.58 -2.72 8.60
CA GLY A 157 25.00 -2.58 8.25
C GLY A 157 25.68 -1.44 9.02
N SER A 158 25.01 -0.29 9.20
CA SER A 158 25.60 0.83 9.93
C SER A 158 25.80 0.52 11.42
N GLY A 159 24.92 -0.29 12.03
CA GLY A 159 25.07 -0.72 13.42
C GLY A 159 26.21 -1.72 13.59
N VAL A 160 26.29 -2.73 12.71
CA VAL A 160 27.39 -3.71 12.76
C VAL A 160 28.74 -3.04 12.48
N GLY A 161 28.79 -2.16 11.46
CA GLY A 161 29.96 -1.37 11.14
C GLY A 161 30.34 -0.44 12.28
N GLY A 162 29.37 0.26 12.87
CA GLY A 162 29.62 1.17 13.98
C GLY A 162 30.25 0.50 15.19
N ALA A 163 29.75 -0.69 15.58
CA ALA A 163 30.35 -1.45 16.68
C ALA A 163 31.78 -1.91 16.36
N LEU A 164 32.00 -2.49 15.18
CA LEU A 164 33.32 -2.99 14.78
C LEU A 164 34.34 -1.86 14.60
N PHE A 165 33.97 -0.76 13.94
CA PHE A 165 34.85 0.40 13.82
C PHE A 165 35.13 1.05 15.17
N THR A 166 34.16 1.14 16.08
CA THR A 166 34.37 1.68 17.44
C THR A 166 35.43 0.88 18.20
N TRP A 167 35.30 -0.44 18.27
CA TRP A 167 36.25 -1.28 19.01
C TRP A 167 37.61 -1.39 18.33
N SER A 168 37.63 -1.60 17.00
CA SER A 168 38.88 -1.71 16.26
C SER A 168 39.67 -0.39 16.27
N THR A 169 39.01 0.76 16.11
CA THR A 169 39.67 2.07 16.14
C THR A 169 40.37 2.29 17.48
N GLY A 170 39.69 2.04 18.61
CA GLY A 170 40.30 2.19 19.93
C GLY A 170 41.57 1.35 20.09
N SER A 171 41.53 0.08 19.68
CA SER A 171 42.69 -0.82 19.74
C SER A 171 43.80 -0.46 18.74
N ILE A 172 43.47 0.03 17.55
CA ILE A 172 44.47 0.44 16.56
C ILE A 172 45.18 1.72 17.01
N ILE A 173 44.45 2.68 17.60
CA ILE A 173 45.06 3.91 18.12
C ILE A 173 46.06 3.59 19.22
N THR A 174 45.74 2.67 20.14
CA THR A 174 46.68 2.31 21.22
C THR A 174 47.91 1.56 20.71
N ALA A 175 47.79 0.74 19.66
CA ALA A 175 48.89 -0.05 19.13
C ALA A 175 49.77 0.69 18.10
N LEU A 176 49.16 1.47 17.20
CA LEU A 176 49.81 2.07 16.03
C LEU A 176 49.67 3.60 15.96
N GLY A 177 48.90 4.20 16.86
CA GLY A 177 48.67 5.64 16.91
C GLY A 177 47.54 6.12 15.99
N LEU A 178 47.12 7.37 16.23
CA LEU A 178 45.98 8.03 15.57
C LEU A 178 46.10 8.09 14.04
N ARG A 179 47.29 8.40 13.53
CA ARG A 179 47.55 8.50 12.09
C ARG A 179 47.26 7.20 11.36
N TRP A 180 47.76 6.09 11.89
CA TRP A 180 47.59 4.77 11.29
C TRP A 180 46.16 4.26 11.43
N ALA A 181 45.47 4.55 12.54
CA ALA A 181 44.05 4.25 12.69
C ALA A 181 43.21 4.84 11.55
N LEU A 182 43.39 6.13 11.26
CA LEU A 182 42.68 6.81 10.18
C LEU A 182 43.02 6.26 8.80
N CYS A 183 44.30 5.99 8.52
CA CYS A 183 44.72 5.39 7.26
C CYS A 183 44.13 3.98 7.07
N ILE A 184 44.15 3.15 8.11
CA ILE A 184 43.58 1.80 8.09
C ILE A 184 42.06 1.84 7.88
N THR A 185 41.34 2.75 8.55
CA THR A 185 39.91 2.97 8.28
C THR A 185 39.67 3.34 6.82
N GLY A 186 40.50 4.21 6.23
CA GLY A 186 40.42 4.56 4.81
C GLY A 186 40.61 3.36 3.88
N ILE A 187 41.57 2.47 4.18
CA ILE A 187 41.86 1.27 3.39
C ILE A 187 40.74 0.22 3.50
N ILE A 188 40.23 0.00 4.72
CA ILE A 188 39.12 -0.94 4.95
C ILE A 188 37.88 -0.47 4.21
N THR A 189 37.51 0.80 4.38
CA THR A 189 36.33 1.38 3.71
C THR A 189 36.51 1.37 2.20
N PHE A 190 37.71 1.67 1.67
CA PHE A 190 38.01 1.57 0.24
C PHE A 190 37.69 0.17 -0.32
N THR A 191 38.19 -0.87 0.36
CA THR A 191 38.06 -2.25 -0.10
C THR A 191 36.61 -2.71 -0.07
N LEU A 192 35.90 -2.45 1.04
CA LEU A 192 34.52 -2.89 1.23
C LEU A 192 33.54 -2.13 0.33
N ILE A 193 33.70 -0.81 0.19
CA ILE A 193 32.86 0.00 -0.71
C ILE A 193 33.16 -0.38 -2.16
N GLY A 194 34.43 -0.55 -2.55
CA GLY A 194 34.80 -0.98 -3.90
C GLY A 194 34.16 -2.33 -4.28
N LEU A 195 34.21 -3.31 -3.37
CA LEU A 195 33.54 -4.60 -3.55
C LEU A 195 32.01 -4.44 -3.67
N ALA A 196 31.38 -3.71 -2.76
CA ALA A 196 29.94 -3.51 -2.77
C ALA A 196 29.46 -2.74 -4.01
N THR A 197 30.20 -1.73 -4.47
CA THR A 197 29.91 -0.96 -5.69
C THR A 197 30.08 -1.82 -6.95
N ALA A 198 30.99 -2.79 -6.95
CA ALA A 198 31.12 -3.73 -8.06
C ALA A 198 29.97 -4.76 -8.12
N LEU A 199 29.42 -5.13 -6.96
CA LEU A 199 28.36 -6.14 -6.85
C LEU A 199 26.94 -5.58 -6.95
N VAL A 200 26.71 -4.35 -6.50
CA VAL A 200 25.37 -3.73 -6.52
C VAL A 200 24.86 -3.58 -7.96
N ARG A 201 23.58 -3.86 -8.18
CA ARG A 201 22.94 -3.66 -9.49
C ARG A 201 21.65 -2.90 -9.31
N ASP A 202 21.49 -1.80 -10.02
CA ASP A 202 20.23 -1.11 -10.15
C ASP A 202 19.43 -1.57 -11.37
N ARG A 203 18.13 -1.34 -11.32
CA ARG A 203 17.18 -1.53 -12.42
C ARG A 203 16.67 -0.18 -12.94
N ASN A 204 17.41 0.93 -12.76
CA ASN A 204 16.96 2.27 -13.17
C ASN A 204 16.67 2.36 -14.67
N ARG A 205 17.43 1.64 -15.50
CA ARG A 205 17.19 1.57 -16.96
C ARG A 205 15.83 0.95 -17.32
N GLN A 206 15.34 0.02 -16.50
CA GLN A 206 14.06 -0.67 -16.69
C GLN A 206 12.90 0.16 -16.11
N ILE A 207 13.07 0.71 -14.90
CA ILE A 207 12.00 1.34 -14.12
C ILE A 207 11.81 2.83 -14.46
N ARG A 208 12.87 3.53 -14.92
CA ARG A 208 12.87 4.97 -15.24
C ARG A 208 12.18 5.86 -14.19
N PRO A 209 12.60 5.82 -12.92
CA PRO A 209 11.91 6.55 -11.85
C PRO A 209 11.95 8.07 -12.07
N SER A 210 10.80 8.74 -11.89
CA SER A 210 10.74 10.20 -11.84
C SER A 210 11.32 10.68 -10.51
N GLN A 211 12.58 11.14 -10.55
CA GLN A 211 13.26 11.71 -9.39
C GLN A 211 13.60 13.16 -9.69
N LEU A 212 12.89 14.07 -9.03
CA LEU A 212 13.20 15.50 -9.00
C LEU A 212 14.25 15.75 -7.92
N ALA A 213 15.14 16.72 -8.16
CA ALA A 213 16.14 17.12 -7.16
C ALA A 213 15.49 17.74 -5.92
N ILE A 214 14.51 18.64 -6.17
CA ILE A 214 13.71 19.34 -5.18
C ILE A 214 12.32 19.53 -5.78
N ASP A 215 11.28 19.13 -5.07
CA ASP A 215 9.89 19.41 -5.43
C ASP A 215 9.32 20.50 -4.50
N THR A 216 9.24 21.72 -5.00
CA THR A 216 8.80 22.88 -4.22
C THR A 216 7.32 22.81 -3.86
N LYS A 217 6.48 22.20 -4.70
CA LYS A 217 5.04 22.05 -4.44
C LYS A 217 4.80 21.06 -3.29
N LEU A 218 5.59 19.97 -3.26
CA LEU A 218 5.52 18.98 -2.18
C LEU A 218 5.93 19.59 -0.83
N LEU A 219 6.98 20.44 -0.81
CA LEU A 219 7.45 21.11 0.41
C LEU A 219 6.42 22.06 1.04
N LEU A 220 5.50 22.60 0.24
CA LEU A 220 4.43 23.51 0.69
C LEU A 220 3.22 22.76 1.28
N ARG A 221 3.14 21.43 1.16
CA ARG A 221 2.04 20.65 1.75
C ARG A 221 2.21 20.57 3.27
N ARG A 222 1.12 20.83 4.00
CA ARG A 222 1.10 20.77 5.48
C ARG A 222 1.62 19.43 6.02
N ASP A 223 1.20 18.31 5.44
CA ASP A 223 1.56 16.97 5.91
C ASP A 223 3.06 16.70 5.73
N VAL A 224 3.63 17.16 4.61
CA VAL A 224 5.05 17.06 4.32
C VAL A 224 5.84 17.96 5.26
N PHE A 225 5.36 19.18 5.52
CA PHE A 225 5.99 20.08 6.48
C PHE A 225 6.00 19.47 7.89
N LEU A 226 4.89 18.88 8.36
CA LEU A 226 4.83 18.20 9.65
C LEU A 226 5.78 16.99 9.71
N LEU A 227 5.85 16.20 8.64
CA LEU A 227 6.80 15.09 8.53
C LEU A 227 8.27 15.57 8.58
N LEU A 228 8.59 16.66 7.88
CA LEU A 228 9.92 17.26 7.90
C LEU A 228 10.26 17.84 9.28
N ALA A 229 9.32 18.49 9.95
CA ALA A 229 9.49 19.01 11.31
C ALA A 229 9.73 17.87 12.32
N TRP A 230 8.98 16.77 12.23
CA TRP A 230 9.23 15.57 13.03
C TRP A 230 10.60 14.96 12.71
N THR A 231 10.95 14.81 11.43
CA THR A 231 12.23 14.25 11.00
C THR A 231 13.40 15.09 11.53
N PHE A 232 13.30 16.42 11.44
CA PHE A 232 14.28 17.35 11.99
C PHE A 232 14.45 17.18 13.49
N THR A 233 13.35 17.17 14.24
CA THR A 233 13.36 17.04 15.70
C THR A 233 13.91 15.68 16.14
N SER A 234 13.52 14.61 15.45
CA SER A 234 14.00 13.25 15.68
C SER A 234 15.51 13.13 15.40
N MET A 235 15.99 13.75 14.31
CA MET A 235 17.41 13.74 13.95
C MET A 235 18.29 14.53 14.92
N LEU A 236 17.75 15.62 15.49
CA LEU A 236 18.41 16.36 16.56
C LEU A 236 18.59 15.48 17.80
N GLY A 237 17.54 14.77 18.22
CA GLY A 237 17.61 13.80 19.33
C GLY A 237 18.58 12.65 19.04
N TYR A 238 18.56 12.11 17.82
CA TYR A 238 19.48 11.06 17.37
C TYR A 238 20.94 11.45 17.52
N THR A 239 21.28 12.64 17.04
CA THR A 239 22.66 13.14 17.04
C THR A 239 23.17 13.39 18.46
N ALA A 240 22.31 13.95 19.33
CA ALA A 240 22.65 14.16 20.74
C ALA A 240 22.91 12.83 21.47
N LEU A 241 22.08 11.81 21.23
CA LEU A 241 22.29 10.47 21.77
C LEU A 241 23.62 9.86 21.32
N LEU A 242 23.92 9.95 20.02
CA LEU A 242 25.06 9.24 19.45
C LEU A 242 26.41 9.83 19.91
N PHE A 243 26.51 11.15 20.04
CA PHE A 243 27.78 11.81 20.40
C PHE A 243 27.95 12.04 21.91
N SER A 244 26.88 12.26 22.68
CA SER A 244 27.02 12.62 24.11
C SER A 244 27.05 11.42 25.06
N LEU A 245 26.74 10.20 24.59
CA LEU A 245 26.61 9.04 25.48
C LEU A 245 27.95 8.59 26.11
N SER A 246 29.07 8.69 25.36
CA SER A 246 30.41 8.38 25.89
C SER A 246 30.87 9.43 26.89
N ASP A 247 30.67 10.72 26.58
CA ASP A 247 31.01 11.82 27.49
C ASP A 247 30.22 11.70 28.78
N TYR A 248 28.93 11.40 28.68
CA TYR A 248 28.09 11.12 29.85
C TYR A 248 28.65 9.96 30.68
N ALA A 249 29.02 8.83 30.05
CA ALA A 249 29.60 7.68 30.75
C ALA A 249 30.87 8.08 31.54
N THR A 250 31.75 8.90 30.96
CA THR A 250 32.93 9.39 31.67
C THR A 250 32.59 10.39 32.78
N SER A 251 31.55 11.23 32.59
CA SER A 251 31.15 12.24 33.59
C SER A 251 30.60 11.62 34.88
N ILE A 252 30.00 10.43 34.81
CA ILE A 252 29.55 9.66 35.98
C ILE A 252 30.66 8.77 36.57
N GLY A 253 31.91 8.94 36.13
CA GLY A 253 33.08 8.24 36.68
C GLY A 253 33.39 6.87 36.08
N LEU A 254 32.77 6.48 34.94
CA LEU A 254 33.13 5.22 34.26
C LEU A 254 34.47 5.35 33.51
N SER A 255 35.16 4.23 33.34
CA SER A 255 36.41 4.18 32.58
C SER A 255 36.21 4.48 31.10
N ARG A 256 37.26 4.97 30.41
CA ARG A 256 37.23 5.19 28.95
C ARG A 256 36.86 3.93 28.16
N GLN A 257 37.29 2.76 28.63
CA GLN A 257 36.93 1.47 28.03
C GLN A 257 35.43 1.19 28.17
N GLN A 258 34.85 1.48 29.34
CA GLN A 258 33.40 1.34 29.55
C GLN A 258 32.62 2.33 28.67
N ALA A 259 33.05 3.58 28.56
CA ALA A 259 32.42 4.57 27.69
C ALA A 259 32.43 4.13 26.20
N THR A 260 33.56 3.61 25.73
CA THR A 260 33.70 3.00 24.39
C THR A 260 32.75 1.81 24.21
N ASN A 261 32.65 0.94 25.21
CA ASN A 261 31.76 -0.22 25.17
C ASN A 261 30.29 0.17 25.06
N VAL A 262 29.84 1.24 25.75
CA VAL A 262 28.46 1.72 25.69
C VAL A 262 28.07 2.12 24.26
N ILE A 263 28.93 2.85 23.53
CA ILE A 263 28.69 3.17 22.11
C ILE A 263 28.66 1.90 21.26
N GLY A 264 29.55 0.95 21.51
CA GLY A 264 29.54 -0.36 20.83
C GLY A 264 28.20 -1.09 21.01
N PHE A 265 27.66 -1.12 22.24
CA PHE A 265 26.38 -1.73 22.54
C PHE A 265 25.18 -0.97 21.93
N LEU A 266 25.22 0.36 21.87
CA LEU A 266 24.21 1.16 21.16
C LEU A 266 24.11 0.73 19.69
N ASN A 267 25.26 0.60 19.04
CA ASN A 267 25.37 0.18 17.65
C ASN A 267 24.94 -1.28 17.43
N ILE A 268 25.19 -2.18 18.38
CA ILE A 268 24.62 -3.54 18.37
C ILE A 268 23.09 -3.49 18.44
N GLY A 269 22.54 -2.65 19.31
CA GLY A 269 21.10 -2.40 19.37
C GLY A 269 20.56 -2.02 18.00
N THR A 270 21.21 -1.07 17.31
CA THR A 270 20.84 -0.64 15.95
C THR A 270 20.93 -1.76 14.91
N ALA A 271 21.95 -2.62 15.00
CA ALA A 271 22.09 -3.76 14.10
C ALA A 271 20.93 -4.76 14.23
N VAL A 272 20.47 -5.02 15.45
CA VAL A 272 19.40 -6.00 15.72
C VAL A 272 18.00 -5.39 15.55
N GLY A 273 17.80 -4.15 15.99
CA GLY A 273 16.50 -3.49 15.98
C GLY A 273 16.00 -3.18 14.57
N ARG A 274 16.87 -2.72 13.67
CA ARG A 274 16.47 -2.29 12.31
C ARG A 274 15.80 -3.39 11.47
N PRO A 275 16.30 -4.64 11.41
CA PRO A 275 15.59 -5.73 10.73
C PRO A 275 14.24 -6.06 11.38
N ILE A 276 14.17 -6.09 12.71
CA ILE A 276 12.94 -6.39 13.45
C ILE A 276 11.87 -5.33 13.15
N ILE A 277 12.25 -4.05 13.20
CA ILE A 277 11.36 -2.93 12.87
C ILE A 277 10.93 -3.01 11.41
N GLY A 278 11.82 -3.38 10.50
CA GLY A 278 11.48 -3.66 9.10
C GLY A 278 10.33 -4.66 8.98
N ILE A 279 10.41 -5.81 9.66
CA ILE A 279 9.36 -6.84 9.69
C ILE A 279 8.04 -6.29 10.27
N VAL A 280 8.11 -5.56 11.38
CA VAL A 280 6.91 -4.97 12.02
C VAL A 280 6.26 -3.93 11.10
N SER A 281 7.07 -3.09 10.44
CA SER A 281 6.59 -2.04 9.53
C SER A 281 6.05 -2.56 8.18
N ASP A 282 6.34 -3.81 7.83
CA ASP A 282 5.67 -4.50 6.71
C ASP A 282 4.27 -5.00 7.10
N ARG A 283 3.95 -5.10 8.41
CA ARG A 283 2.65 -5.58 8.92
C ARG A 283 1.74 -4.48 9.45
N PHE A 284 2.29 -3.37 9.92
CA PHE A 284 1.56 -2.24 10.51
C PHE A 284 1.85 -0.94 9.74
N SER A 285 1.01 0.09 9.96
CA SER A 285 1.24 1.42 9.40
C SER A 285 2.63 1.94 9.77
N ARG A 286 3.41 2.35 8.75
CA ARG A 286 4.80 2.79 8.94
C ARG A 286 4.90 4.06 9.78
N LEU A 287 3.92 4.95 9.67
CA LEU A 287 3.85 6.18 10.47
C LEU A 287 3.57 5.86 11.95
N ASP A 288 2.66 4.93 12.23
CA ASP A 288 2.33 4.54 13.59
C ASP A 288 3.51 3.84 14.28
N VAL A 289 4.18 2.92 13.55
CA VAL A 289 5.39 2.25 14.04
C VAL A 289 6.48 3.28 14.35
N ALA A 290 6.75 4.23 13.44
CA ALA A 290 7.76 5.26 13.67
C ALA A 290 7.41 6.18 14.85
N GLY A 291 6.14 6.57 14.99
CA GLY A 291 5.66 7.39 16.10
C GLY A 291 5.79 6.69 17.46
N ILE A 292 5.35 5.43 17.55
CA ILE A 292 5.46 4.61 18.76
C ILE A 292 6.92 4.42 19.16
N LEU A 293 7.79 4.06 18.22
CA LEU A 293 9.21 3.85 18.51
C LEU A 293 9.92 5.14 18.93
N THR A 294 9.56 6.29 18.35
CA THR A 294 10.06 7.59 18.77
C THR A 294 9.64 7.91 20.21
N LEU A 295 8.37 7.66 20.56
CA LEU A 295 7.87 7.82 21.92
C LEU A 295 8.57 6.88 22.90
N CYS A 296 8.70 5.60 22.54
CA CYS A 296 9.43 4.61 23.35
C CYS A 296 10.89 5.05 23.57
N CYS A 297 11.59 5.54 22.54
CA CYS A 297 12.95 6.05 22.68
C CYS A 297 13.02 7.21 23.68
N GLY A 298 12.08 8.16 23.59
CA GLY A 298 11.98 9.27 24.54
C GLY A 298 11.77 8.77 25.98
N LEU A 299 10.85 7.83 26.19
CA LEU A 299 10.61 7.22 27.50
C LEU A 299 11.84 6.48 28.04
N LEU A 300 12.58 5.75 27.20
CA LEU A 300 13.82 5.07 27.59
C LEU A 300 14.87 6.07 28.10
N CYS A 301 14.97 7.27 27.51
CA CYS A 301 15.87 8.31 28.00
C CYS A 301 15.50 8.76 29.42
N PHE A 302 14.21 8.99 29.69
CA PHE A 302 13.74 9.40 31.02
C PHE A 302 13.86 8.30 32.07
N ILE A 303 13.59 7.05 31.68
CA ILE A 303 13.56 5.90 32.60
C ILE A 303 14.96 5.40 32.91
N PHE A 304 15.85 5.31 31.91
CA PHE A 304 17.16 4.69 32.09
C PHE A 304 18.32 5.68 32.01
N TRP A 305 18.36 6.56 31.00
CA TRP A 305 19.55 7.40 30.78
C TRP A 305 19.70 8.50 31.83
N ILE A 306 18.66 9.28 32.12
CA ILE A 306 18.75 10.38 33.09
C ILE A 306 19.14 9.91 34.50
N PRO A 307 18.53 8.85 35.08
CA PRO A 307 18.80 8.46 36.46
C PRO A 307 20.01 7.53 36.64
N THR A 308 20.62 6.99 35.57
CA THR A 308 21.64 5.96 35.73
C THR A 308 22.98 6.49 36.25
N GLN A 309 23.58 5.75 37.18
CA GLN A 309 24.96 5.94 37.64
C GLN A 309 25.78 4.64 37.47
N SER A 310 25.22 3.66 36.76
CA SER A 310 25.79 2.31 36.65
C SER A 310 26.05 1.95 35.19
N PHE A 311 27.21 1.35 34.94
CA PHE A 311 27.57 0.81 33.63
C PHE A 311 26.54 -0.18 33.11
N ALA A 312 26.03 -1.09 33.96
CA ALA A 312 25.09 -2.13 33.54
C ALA A 312 23.77 -1.54 33.02
N LEU A 313 23.21 -0.56 33.74
CA LEU A 313 21.97 0.12 33.34
C LEU A 313 22.19 0.97 32.07
N LEU A 314 23.36 1.57 31.92
CA LEU A 314 23.72 2.33 30.73
C LEU A 314 23.87 1.43 29.49
N VAL A 315 24.36 0.19 29.66
CA VAL A 315 24.40 -0.82 28.59
C VAL A 315 22.99 -1.29 28.19
N VAL A 316 22.11 -1.52 29.17
CA VAL A 316 20.70 -1.88 28.89
C VAL A 316 20.02 -0.76 28.10
N PHE A 317 20.19 0.49 28.54
CA PHE A 317 19.71 1.66 27.81
C PHE A 317 20.26 1.70 26.38
N ALA A 318 21.57 1.56 26.20
CA ALA A 318 22.21 1.61 24.89
C ALA A 318 21.63 0.55 23.94
N LEU A 319 21.46 -0.70 24.38
CA LEU A 319 20.88 -1.75 23.54
C LEU A 319 19.43 -1.44 23.14
N LEU A 320 18.60 -1.03 24.10
CA LEU A 320 17.18 -0.76 23.86
C LEU A 320 16.97 0.50 23.01
N ALA A 321 17.64 1.60 23.36
CA ALA A 321 17.59 2.84 22.61
C ALA A 321 18.14 2.61 21.20
N GLY A 322 19.30 1.97 21.07
CA GLY A 322 19.90 1.65 19.77
C GLY A 322 18.96 0.86 18.86
N ALA A 323 18.16 -0.04 19.42
CA ALA A 323 17.18 -0.83 18.66
C ALA A 323 16.04 0.01 18.08
N VAL A 324 15.60 1.07 18.76
CA VAL A 324 14.43 1.88 18.36
C VAL A 324 14.80 3.23 17.74
N LEU A 325 16.07 3.62 17.82
CA LEU A 325 16.60 4.91 17.43
C LEU A 325 16.80 5.03 15.90
N GLY A 326 16.41 6.17 15.32
CA GLY A 326 16.70 6.51 13.91
C GLY A 326 15.88 5.73 12.87
N VAL A 327 14.58 5.53 13.13
CA VAL A 327 13.64 4.89 12.22
C VAL A 327 12.99 5.93 11.31
N PHE A 328 13.40 5.96 10.04
CA PHE A 328 12.84 6.85 9.02
C PHE A 328 12.34 6.02 7.85
N TRP A 329 11.02 5.94 7.64
CA TRP A 329 10.47 5.23 6.48
C TRP A 329 9.43 6.09 5.75
N MET A 330 9.57 6.15 4.43
CA MET A 330 8.69 6.89 3.53
C MET A 330 7.61 5.99 2.90
N PRO A 331 6.46 6.57 2.49
CA PRO A 331 5.42 5.89 1.72
C PRO A 331 5.94 5.33 0.38
N ASP A 332 5.24 4.36 -0.20
CA ASP A 332 5.68 3.65 -1.41
C ASP A 332 5.50 4.51 -2.68
N PRO A 333 6.61 4.99 -3.31
CA PRO A 333 6.51 5.84 -4.51
C PRO A 333 5.90 5.11 -5.72
N THR A 334 5.90 3.77 -5.74
CA THR A 334 5.37 2.96 -6.86
C THR A 334 3.86 3.12 -7.03
N TYR A 335 3.15 3.46 -5.95
CA TYR A 335 1.69 3.55 -5.94
C TYR A 335 1.16 4.98 -5.76
N ALA A 336 2.05 5.96 -5.58
CA ALA A 336 1.67 7.36 -5.35
C ALA A 336 0.84 7.96 -6.50
N ALA A 337 1.06 7.52 -7.74
CA ALA A 337 0.33 7.98 -8.92
C ALA A 337 -0.29 6.82 -9.75
N LYS A 338 -0.31 5.60 -9.20
CA LYS A 338 -0.84 4.44 -9.94
C LYS A 338 -2.37 4.50 -9.96
N THR A 339 -2.92 4.18 -11.13
CA THR A 339 -4.36 3.99 -11.34
C THR A 339 -4.56 2.68 -12.08
N LEU A 340 -5.60 1.94 -11.70
CA LEU A 340 -6.05 0.72 -12.39
C LEU A 340 -7.38 0.96 -13.12
N ALA A 341 -7.79 2.23 -13.25
CA ALA A 341 -8.99 2.65 -13.95
C ALA A 341 -9.05 2.12 -15.38
N ILE A 342 -10.27 1.82 -15.84
CA ILE A 342 -10.52 1.37 -17.20
C ILE A 342 -10.26 2.55 -18.14
N THR A 343 -9.27 2.39 -19.02
CA THR A 343 -8.92 3.41 -20.01
C THR A 343 -9.98 3.50 -21.10
N GLU A 344 -10.11 4.65 -21.75
CA GLU A 344 -11.12 4.87 -22.78
C GLU A 344 -11.06 3.84 -23.91
N GLY A 345 -9.85 3.43 -24.34
CA GLY A 345 -9.67 2.41 -25.38
C GLY A 345 -10.00 0.97 -24.94
N GLN A 346 -10.11 0.71 -23.63
CA GLN A 346 -10.52 -0.58 -23.07
C GLN A 346 -11.99 -0.60 -22.64
N ASP A 347 -12.64 0.56 -22.66
CA ASP A 347 -13.98 0.75 -22.15
C ASP A 347 -15.00 0.56 -23.27
N ASP A 348 -16.13 -0.09 -22.96
CA ASP A 348 -17.25 -0.14 -23.89
C ASP A 348 -17.92 1.25 -23.93
N ALA A 349 -18.10 1.79 -25.13
CA ALA A 349 -18.58 3.16 -25.32
C ALA A 349 -20.00 3.38 -24.76
N ASP A 350 -20.91 2.40 -24.91
CA ASP A 350 -22.28 2.50 -24.37
C ASP A 350 -22.26 2.41 -22.84
N ILE A 351 -21.46 1.51 -22.26
CA ILE A 351 -21.30 1.40 -20.81
C ILE A 351 -20.71 2.68 -20.23
N ARG A 352 -19.66 3.22 -20.84
CA ARG A 352 -19.00 4.45 -20.40
C ARG A 352 -19.95 5.63 -20.41
N GLN A 353 -20.68 5.82 -21.51
CA GLN A 353 -21.63 6.92 -21.66
C GLN A 353 -22.80 6.79 -20.68
N ARG A 354 -23.35 5.58 -20.52
CA ARG A 354 -24.58 5.37 -19.74
C ARG A 354 -24.33 5.31 -18.23
N TYR A 355 -23.24 4.66 -17.81
CA TYR A 355 -23.03 4.31 -16.40
C TYR A 355 -21.85 5.01 -15.74
N ARG A 356 -21.00 5.72 -16.49
CA ARG A 356 -19.79 6.36 -15.96
C ARG A 356 -19.72 7.88 -16.16
N PRO A 357 -20.79 8.64 -15.85
CA PRO A 357 -20.77 10.11 -15.91
C PRO A 357 -19.83 10.75 -14.89
N PHE A 358 -19.24 9.97 -13.97
CA PHE A 358 -18.28 10.44 -12.99
C PHE A 358 -16.85 10.53 -13.54
N VAL A 359 -16.56 9.92 -14.70
CA VAL A 359 -15.22 9.97 -15.29
C VAL A 359 -14.94 11.41 -15.73
N ILE A 360 -13.81 11.95 -15.28
CA ILE A 360 -13.43 13.33 -15.48
C ILE A 360 -12.85 13.50 -16.90
N SER A 361 -13.09 14.66 -17.52
CA SER A 361 -12.47 15.02 -18.81
C SER A 361 -10.93 14.96 -18.73
N HIS A 362 -10.30 14.58 -19.84
CA HIS A 362 -8.84 14.55 -20.00
C HIS A 362 -8.17 15.92 -19.82
N GLU A 363 -8.94 17.01 -19.92
CA GLU A 363 -8.46 18.39 -19.72
C GLU A 363 -8.15 18.69 -18.24
N VAL A 364 -8.76 17.93 -17.31
CA VAL A 364 -8.51 18.10 -15.88
C VAL A 364 -7.23 17.37 -15.50
N THR A 365 -6.17 18.13 -15.27
CA THR A 365 -4.84 17.59 -14.94
C THR A 365 -4.62 17.32 -13.45
N ALA A 366 -5.51 17.83 -12.59
CA ALA A 366 -5.43 17.69 -11.14
C ALA A 366 -6.74 17.09 -10.61
N ASP A 367 -6.64 15.99 -9.87
CA ASP A 367 -7.78 15.30 -9.26
C ASP A 367 -7.35 14.76 -7.89
N TRP A 368 -8.01 15.21 -6.81
CA TRP A 368 -7.66 14.76 -5.47
C TRP A 368 -7.79 13.23 -5.27
N VAL A 369 -8.65 12.57 -6.05
CA VAL A 369 -8.78 11.11 -6.01
C VAL A 369 -7.52 10.44 -6.54
N SER A 370 -6.87 11.02 -7.56
CA SER A 370 -5.59 10.53 -8.09
C SER A 370 -4.43 10.71 -7.12
N GLU A 371 -4.50 11.73 -6.25
CA GLU A 371 -3.47 12.04 -5.25
C GLU A 371 -3.63 11.30 -3.92
N SER A 372 -4.75 10.59 -3.73
CA SER A 372 -5.06 9.88 -2.49
C SER A 372 -4.12 8.69 -2.25
N GLU A 373 -3.73 8.42 -1.00
CA GLU A 373 -2.91 7.25 -0.67
C GLU A 373 -3.81 6.01 -0.65
N LEU A 374 -3.63 5.12 -1.62
CA LEU A 374 -4.43 3.90 -1.80
C LEU A 374 -3.53 2.68 -2.11
N SER A 375 -2.25 2.71 -1.70
CA SER A 375 -1.27 1.71 -2.14
C SER A 375 -1.64 0.29 -1.74
N THR A 376 -2.22 0.10 -0.55
CA THR A 376 -2.66 -1.21 -0.07
C THR A 376 -3.79 -1.79 -0.94
N ALA A 377 -4.87 -1.03 -1.15
CA ALA A 377 -5.98 -1.48 -1.99
C ALA A 377 -5.61 -1.62 -3.47
N LEU A 378 -4.76 -0.76 -4.02
CA LEU A 378 -4.23 -0.89 -5.38
C LEU A 378 -3.40 -2.16 -5.56
N LYS A 379 -2.56 -2.52 -4.57
CA LYS A 379 -1.81 -3.79 -4.57
C LYS A 379 -2.76 -4.99 -4.54
N MET A 380 -3.77 -4.93 -3.68
CA MET A 380 -4.76 -6.00 -3.54
C MET A 380 -5.56 -6.21 -4.83
N SER A 381 -5.98 -5.12 -5.47
CA SER A 381 -6.66 -5.13 -6.77
C SER A 381 -5.81 -5.78 -7.88
N GLU A 382 -4.54 -5.39 -7.96
CA GLU A 382 -3.62 -5.92 -8.97
C GLU A 382 -3.40 -7.43 -8.80
N ASN A 383 -3.28 -7.92 -7.56
CA ASN A 383 -3.15 -9.35 -7.29
C ASN A 383 -4.44 -10.11 -7.64
N ASP A 384 -5.58 -9.58 -7.22
CA ASP A 384 -6.90 -10.17 -7.47
C ASP A 384 -7.21 -10.28 -8.98
N MET A 385 -6.88 -9.25 -9.77
CA MET A 385 -7.00 -9.31 -11.23
C MET A 385 -6.06 -10.35 -11.85
N ARG A 386 -4.89 -10.62 -11.26
CA ARG A 386 -4.00 -11.67 -11.78
C ARG A 386 -4.54 -13.06 -11.49
N GLU A 387 -5.01 -13.29 -10.26
CA GLU A 387 -5.58 -14.57 -9.84
C GLU A 387 -6.86 -14.91 -10.62
N THR A 388 -7.64 -13.90 -10.98
CA THR A 388 -8.91 -14.05 -11.70
C THR A 388 -8.80 -13.80 -13.21
N ASN A 389 -7.60 -13.90 -13.78
CA ASN A 389 -7.33 -13.78 -15.22
C ASN A 389 -7.93 -12.50 -15.86
N GLY A 390 -7.83 -11.39 -15.14
CA GLY A 390 -8.29 -10.06 -15.57
C GLY A 390 -9.69 -9.67 -15.10
N GLU A 391 -10.41 -10.52 -14.36
CA GLU A 391 -11.75 -10.17 -13.88
C GLU A 391 -11.72 -9.08 -12.80
N ARG A 392 -12.39 -7.97 -13.09
CA ARG A 392 -12.51 -6.82 -12.20
C ARG A 392 -13.64 -6.99 -11.20
N VAL A 393 -13.48 -6.42 -10.01
CA VAL A 393 -14.56 -6.26 -9.04
C VAL A 393 -15.66 -5.39 -9.64
N LYS A 394 -16.92 -5.85 -9.58
CA LYS A 394 -18.08 -5.20 -10.17
C LYS A 394 -18.87 -4.45 -9.10
N ILE A 395 -19.01 -3.13 -9.20
CA ILE A 395 -19.72 -2.33 -8.20
C ILE A 395 -20.90 -1.58 -8.83
N LEU A 396 -22.09 -1.78 -8.25
CA LEU A 396 -23.29 -0.99 -8.57
C LEU A 396 -23.45 0.15 -7.57
N VAL A 397 -23.62 1.37 -8.08
CA VAL A 397 -23.80 2.57 -7.25
C VAL A 397 -25.21 3.12 -7.45
N LEU A 398 -25.94 3.31 -6.34
CA LEU A 398 -27.29 3.86 -6.30
C LEU A 398 -27.31 5.19 -5.55
N TYR A 399 -28.07 6.18 -6.05
CA TYR A 399 -28.26 7.47 -5.39
C TYR A 399 -29.73 7.87 -5.22
N GLY A 400 -30.01 8.70 -4.22
CA GLY A 400 -31.37 8.98 -3.73
C GLY A 400 -32.00 10.33 -4.09
N SER A 401 -31.56 11.05 -5.13
CA SER A 401 -32.18 12.33 -5.47
C SER A 401 -32.14 12.66 -6.95
N LEU A 402 -33.30 13.04 -7.48
CA LEU A 402 -33.55 13.48 -8.86
C LEU A 402 -33.41 15.01 -9.04
N ARG A 403 -32.94 15.73 -8.02
CA ARG A 403 -32.68 17.17 -8.16
C ARG A 403 -31.64 17.41 -9.25
N GLU A 404 -31.79 18.51 -9.97
CA GLU A 404 -30.80 18.96 -10.96
C GLU A 404 -29.40 19.01 -10.34
N ARG A 405 -29.27 19.65 -9.17
CA ARG A 405 -28.08 19.58 -8.31
C ARG A 405 -28.31 18.64 -7.12
N SER A 406 -27.94 17.38 -7.29
CA SER A 406 -28.11 16.30 -6.31
C SER A 406 -26.81 15.98 -5.56
N TYR A 407 -26.69 16.39 -4.29
CA TYR A 407 -25.48 16.10 -3.49
C TYR A 407 -25.27 14.62 -3.22
N SER A 408 -26.34 13.81 -3.14
CA SER A 408 -26.19 12.35 -3.05
C SER A 408 -25.63 11.76 -4.35
N ARG A 409 -25.97 12.34 -5.51
CA ARG A 409 -25.39 11.94 -6.81
C ARG A 409 -23.93 12.37 -6.91
N LEU A 410 -23.60 13.59 -6.47
CA LEU A 410 -22.20 14.05 -6.44
C LEU A 410 -21.34 13.19 -5.51
N LEU A 411 -21.84 12.85 -4.31
CA LEU A 411 -21.16 11.92 -3.42
C LEU A 411 -21.02 10.52 -4.04
N ALA A 412 -22.06 10.01 -4.69
CA ALA A 412 -21.99 8.74 -5.43
C ALA A 412 -20.91 8.76 -6.52
N PHE A 413 -20.71 9.90 -7.21
CA PHE A 413 -19.64 10.06 -8.19
C PHE A 413 -18.24 10.05 -7.55
N GLU A 414 -18.04 10.68 -6.39
CA GLU A 414 -16.74 10.62 -5.70
C GLU A 414 -16.42 9.20 -5.22
N CYS A 415 -17.42 8.50 -4.65
CA CYS A 415 -17.30 7.07 -4.34
C CYS A 415 -16.89 6.25 -5.58
N SER A 416 -17.54 6.53 -6.72
CA SER A 416 -17.28 5.83 -7.97
C SER A 416 -15.87 6.09 -8.50
N ARG A 417 -15.35 7.33 -8.42
CA ARG A 417 -13.99 7.67 -8.86
C ARG A 417 -12.93 6.93 -8.06
N ILE A 418 -13.09 6.83 -6.74
CA ILE A 418 -12.15 6.11 -5.87
C ILE A 418 -12.12 4.62 -6.27
N LEU A 419 -13.28 3.98 -6.37
CA LEU A 419 -13.39 2.56 -6.74
C LEU A 419 -12.90 2.30 -8.18
N PHE A 420 -13.19 3.23 -9.09
CA PHE A 420 -12.72 3.15 -10.47
C PHE A 420 -11.20 3.27 -10.54
N ARG A 421 -10.58 4.16 -9.76
CA ARG A 421 -9.11 4.25 -9.63
C ARG A 421 -8.51 2.95 -9.08
N LEU A 422 -9.18 2.31 -8.13
CA LEU A 422 -8.81 0.98 -7.64
C LEU A 422 -8.96 -0.12 -8.69
N GLY A 423 -9.62 0.15 -9.82
CA GLY A 423 -9.77 -0.75 -10.95
C GLY A 423 -11.04 -1.57 -10.95
N ALA A 424 -12.03 -1.23 -10.12
CA ALA A 424 -13.36 -1.81 -10.21
C ALA A 424 -14.06 -1.41 -11.52
N ASP A 425 -14.86 -2.30 -12.10
CA ASP A 425 -15.92 -1.92 -13.04
C ASP A 425 -17.05 -1.31 -12.21
N VAL A 426 -17.21 0.00 -12.30
CA VAL A 426 -18.21 0.75 -11.55
C VAL A 426 -19.31 1.21 -12.50
N ARG A 427 -20.57 0.95 -12.12
CA ARG A 427 -21.76 1.40 -12.85
C ARG A 427 -22.70 2.17 -11.92
N VAL A 428 -22.97 3.43 -12.26
CA VAL A 428 -23.94 4.26 -11.54
C VAL A 428 -25.28 4.15 -12.24
N TYR A 429 -26.31 3.72 -11.52
CA TYR A 429 -27.67 3.65 -12.05
C TYR A 429 -28.37 5.01 -11.91
N ASP A 430 -28.91 5.54 -13.01
CA ASP A 430 -29.78 6.73 -12.98
C ASP A 430 -31.24 6.32 -12.74
N PRO A 431 -31.87 6.72 -11.62
CA PRO A 431 -33.26 6.37 -11.32
C PRO A 431 -34.31 7.21 -12.06
N THR A 432 -33.91 8.15 -12.92
CA THR A 432 -34.85 8.93 -13.74
C THR A 432 -35.72 8.02 -14.59
N GLY A 433 -37.04 8.22 -14.54
CA GLY A 433 -38.02 7.40 -15.27
C GLY A 433 -38.30 6.01 -14.67
N LEU A 434 -37.74 5.66 -13.50
CA LEU A 434 -38.13 4.44 -12.78
C LEU A 434 -39.54 4.61 -12.19
N PRO A 435 -40.54 3.77 -12.55
CA PRO A 435 -41.88 3.85 -12.00
C PRO A 435 -41.89 3.60 -10.48
N VAL A 436 -42.91 4.08 -9.79
CA VAL A 436 -43.14 3.71 -8.39
C VAL A 436 -43.45 2.22 -8.32
N LYS A 437 -42.92 1.51 -7.32
CA LYS A 437 -43.13 0.07 -7.16
C LYS A 437 -44.63 -0.26 -7.15
N ASP A 438 -45.03 -1.10 -8.10
CA ASP A 438 -46.36 -1.67 -8.23
C ASP A 438 -46.27 -3.16 -8.61
N ASP A 439 -47.42 -3.81 -8.80
CA ASP A 439 -47.51 -5.25 -9.12
C ASP A 439 -47.65 -5.55 -10.62
N VAL A 440 -47.48 -4.55 -11.50
CA VAL A 440 -47.78 -4.69 -12.94
C VAL A 440 -46.57 -4.37 -13.82
N GLN A 441 -45.80 -3.33 -13.50
CA GLN A 441 -44.74 -2.78 -14.35
C GLN A 441 -43.41 -3.54 -14.24
N HIS A 442 -43.44 -4.84 -13.98
CA HIS A 442 -42.25 -5.68 -13.86
C HIS A 442 -41.36 -5.67 -15.11
N GLN A 443 -41.94 -5.49 -16.30
CA GLN A 443 -41.21 -5.46 -17.57
C GLN A 443 -40.74 -4.06 -18.00
N HIS A 444 -40.90 -3.04 -17.15
CA HIS A 444 -40.45 -1.69 -17.47
C HIS A 444 -38.92 -1.66 -17.69
N PRO A 445 -38.39 -1.02 -18.76
CA PRO A 445 -36.97 -1.06 -19.10
C PRO A 445 -36.04 -0.68 -17.94
N LYS A 446 -36.36 0.39 -17.20
CA LYS A 446 -35.60 0.82 -16.00
C LYS A 446 -35.63 -0.21 -14.86
N VAL A 447 -36.72 -0.96 -14.71
CA VAL A 447 -36.83 -2.01 -13.69
C VAL A 447 -35.94 -3.19 -14.05
N GLN A 448 -35.94 -3.58 -15.33
CA GLN A 448 -35.07 -4.65 -15.84
C GLN A 448 -33.60 -4.27 -15.74
N GLU A 449 -33.25 -3.06 -16.19
CA GLU A 449 -31.89 -2.52 -16.07
C GLU A 449 -31.38 -2.57 -14.63
N LEU A 450 -32.16 -2.08 -13.65
CA LEU A 450 -31.76 -2.10 -12.25
C LEU A 450 -31.54 -3.53 -11.73
N ARG A 451 -32.40 -4.47 -12.12
CA ARG A 451 -32.29 -5.89 -11.71
C ARG A 451 -31.09 -6.57 -12.34
N GLU A 452 -30.81 -6.29 -13.60
CA GLU A 452 -29.65 -6.82 -14.32
C GLU A 452 -28.34 -6.29 -13.71
N LEU A 453 -28.25 -4.98 -13.47
CA LEU A 453 -27.11 -4.38 -12.76
C LEU A 453 -26.95 -4.96 -11.35
N SER A 454 -28.06 -5.11 -10.62
CA SER A 454 -28.05 -5.71 -9.29
C SER A 454 -27.73 -7.19 -9.31
N LYS A 455 -27.84 -7.91 -10.44
CA LYS A 455 -27.41 -9.30 -10.61
C LYS A 455 -25.96 -9.39 -11.11
N TRP A 456 -25.45 -8.35 -11.75
CA TRP A 456 -24.11 -8.28 -12.30
C TRP A 456 -23.02 -7.94 -11.26
N SER A 457 -23.35 -7.20 -10.21
CA SER A 457 -22.40 -6.67 -9.22
C SER A 457 -21.79 -7.71 -8.25
N ASP A 458 -20.61 -7.44 -7.71
CA ASP A 458 -20.06 -8.13 -6.53
C ASP A 458 -20.39 -7.38 -5.23
N GLY A 459 -20.56 -6.06 -5.32
CA GLY A 459 -20.89 -5.18 -4.20
C GLY A 459 -21.66 -3.94 -4.62
N HIS A 460 -22.33 -3.29 -3.67
CA HIS A 460 -23.07 -2.05 -3.90
C HIS A 460 -22.52 -0.86 -3.08
N VAL A 461 -22.72 0.34 -3.60
CA VAL A 461 -22.63 1.60 -2.84
C VAL A 461 -24.00 2.27 -2.83
N TRP A 462 -24.53 2.52 -1.64
CA TRP A 462 -25.85 3.13 -1.46
C TRP A 462 -25.73 4.53 -0.87
N VAL A 463 -26.16 5.55 -1.63
CA VAL A 463 -26.07 6.95 -1.22
C VAL A 463 -27.45 7.60 -1.19
N SER A 464 -28.01 7.83 0.00
CA SER A 464 -29.29 8.56 0.13
C SER A 464 -29.12 9.91 0.82
N PRO A 465 -29.82 10.96 0.37
CA PRO A 465 -30.05 12.11 1.22
C PRO A 465 -30.83 11.70 2.47
N GLU A 466 -30.63 12.45 3.55
CA GLU A 466 -31.52 12.47 4.68
C GLU A 466 -32.60 13.53 4.47
N GLN A 467 -33.86 13.10 4.46
CA GLN A 467 -35.02 13.97 4.37
C GLN A 467 -36.01 13.60 5.48
N HIS A 468 -36.38 14.58 6.30
CA HIS A 468 -37.21 14.37 7.51
C HIS A 468 -36.67 13.25 8.42
N GLY A 469 -35.34 13.14 8.53
CA GLY A 469 -34.68 12.17 9.40
C GLY A 469 -34.59 10.75 8.84
N ASN A 470 -34.89 10.51 7.56
CA ASN A 470 -34.80 9.17 6.96
C ASN A 470 -34.37 9.20 5.49
N LEU A 471 -34.16 8.01 4.90
CA LEU A 471 -33.85 7.84 3.48
C LEU A 471 -35.00 8.34 2.59
N THR A 472 -34.66 8.73 1.36
CA THR A 472 -35.63 9.29 0.41
C THR A 472 -36.50 8.20 -0.25
N ALA A 473 -37.71 8.59 -0.67
CA ALA A 473 -38.58 7.72 -1.46
C ALA A 473 -37.92 7.30 -2.80
N VAL A 474 -37.16 8.19 -3.43
CA VAL A 474 -36.39 7.89 -4.67
C VAL A 474 -35.41 6.75 -4.44
N PHE A 475 -34.67 6.76 -3.32
CA PHE A 475 -33.77 5.67 -2.99
C PHE A 475 -34.53 4.38 -2.67
N LYS A 476 -35.56 4.49 -1.81
CA LYS A 476 -36.35 3.34 -1.37
C LYS A 476 -37.01 2.60 -2.53
N ASN A 477 -37.55 3.35 -3.50
CA ASN A 477 -38.20 2.82 -4.68
C ASN A 477 -37.26 1.93 -5.51
N GLN A 478 -35.98 2.30 -5.64
CA GLN A 478 -34.98 1.46 -6.31
C GLN A 478 -34.84 0.10 -5.59
N ILE A 479 -34.70 0.10 -4.26
CA ILE A 479 -34.56 -1.14 -3.50
C ILE A 479 -35.83 -2.00 -3.58
N ASP A 480 -37.01 -1.39 -3.59
CA ASP A 480 -38.30 -2.11 -3.70
C ASP A 480 -38.51 -2.83 -5.04
N TRP A 481 -37.83 -2.38 -6.09
CA TRP A 481 -37.82 -3.06 -7.39
C TRP A 481 -36.87 -4.24 -7.46
N ILE A 482 -35.91 -4.35 -6.53
CA ILE A 482 -34.97 -5.47 -6.45
C ILE A 482 -35.60 -6.59 -5.61
N PRO A 483 -36.03 -7.71 -6.21
CA PRO A 483 -36.67 -8.78 -5.49
C PRO A 483 -35.66 -9.55 -4.63
N LEU A 484 -36.09 -10.07 -3.48
CA LEU A 484 -35.27 -10.96 -2.66
C LEU A 484 -34.95 -12.29 -3.36
N SER A 485 -35.81 -12.71 -4.29
CA SER A 485 -35.64 -13.89 -5.13
C SER A 485 -36.41 -13.74 -6.44
N THR A 486 -35.80 -14.12 -7.55
CA THR A 486 -36.46 -14.35 -8.84
C THR A 486 -36.17 -15.80 -9.25
N GLY A 487 -37.11 -16.71 -8.97
CA GLY A 487 -36.83 -18.14 -9.05
C GLY A 487 -35.70 -18.55 -8.09
N SER A 488 -34.64 -19.16 -8.61
CA SER A 488 -33.45 -19.56 -7.84
C SER A 488 -32.40 -18.44 -7.65
N VAL A 489 -32.52 -17.31 -8.37
CA VAL A 489 -31.53 -16.23 -8.34
C VAL A 489 -31.90 -15.20 -7.29
N ARG A 490 -30.94 -14.83 -6.44
CA ARG A 490 -31.10 -13.80 -5.40
C ARG A 490 -30.12 -12.66 -5.66
N PRO A 491 -30.55 -11.56 -6.31
CA PRO A 491 -29.66 -10.54 -6.86
C PRO A 491 -28.69 -9.92 -5.85
N THR A 492 -29.06 -9.77 -4.58
CA THR A 492 -28.23 -9.07 -3.59
C THR A 492 -27.55 -9.98 -2.57
N GLN A 493 -27.86 -11.28 -2.58
CA GLN A 493 -27.43 -12.18 -1.51
C GLN A 493 -25.90 -12.35 -1.49
N GLY A 494 -25.30 -12.17 -0.31
CA GLY A 494 -23.87 -12.38 -0.09
C GLY A 494 -22.96 -11.22 -0.55
N ARG A 495 -23.49 -10.29 -1.35
CA ARG A 495 -22.75 -9.14 -1.88
C ARG A 495 -22.37 -8.16 -0.79
N THR A 496 -21.24 -7.50 -0.97
CA THR A 496 -20.78 -6.44 -0.06
C THR A 496 -21.58 -5.15 -0.26
N LEU A 497 -21.67 -4.32 0.77
CA LEU A 497 -22.42 -3.08 0.75
C LEU A 497 -21.70 -1.99 1.54
N ALA A 498 -21.44 -0.86 0.88
CA ALA A 498 -21.11 0.40 1.55
C ALA A 498 -22.31 1.34 1.56
N ILE A 499 -22.44 2.11 2.64
CA ILE A 499 -23.54 3.06 2.83
C ILE A 499 -23.00 4.46 3.10
N ALA A 500 -23.65 5.44 2.48
CA ALA A 500 -23.35 6.84 2.69
C ALA A 500 -24.64 7.68 2.73
N GLN A 501 -24.59 8.79 3.46
CA GLN A 501 -25.64 9.80 3.43
C GLN A 501 -25.10 11.21 3.20
N VAL A 502 -25.99 12.08 2.71
CA VAL A 502 -25.81 13.54 2.75
C VAL A 502 -26.97 14.15 3.53
N SER A 503 -26.71 15.16 4.37
CA SER A 503 -27.76 15.92 5.04
C SER A 503 -27.71 17.40 4.67
N GLY A 504 -28.88 18.04 4.63
CA GLY A 504 -28.98 19.49 4.46
C GLY A 504 -28.67 20.26 5.75
N GLY A 505 -28.94 19.65 6.90
CA GLY A 505 -28.70 20.24 8.23
C GLY A 505 -27.42 19.75 8.89
N SER A 506 -27.39 19.80 10.22
CA SER A 506 -26.32 19.24 11.04
C SER A 506 -26.14 17.72 10.81
N GLN A 507 -25.03 17.19 11.32
CA GLN A 507 -24.72 15.78 11.15
C GLN A 507 -25.73 14.90 11.87
N SER A 508 -26.17 13.86 11.16
CA SER A 508 -27.07 12.82 11.61
C SER A 508 -26.59 11.49 11.07
N PHE A 509 -27.09 10.40 11.63
CA PHE A 509 -26.77 9.04 11.20
C PHE A 509 -28.02 8.20 10.95
N ASN A 510 -29.21 8.81 10.96
CA ASN A 510 -30.47 8.07 10.84
C ASN A 510 -30.57 7.37 9.48
N THR A 511 -30.23 8.07 8.40
CA THR A 511 -30.30 7.51 7.05
C THR A 511 -29.34 6.35 6.86
N VAL A 512 -28.08 6.45 7.28
CA VAL A 512 -27.13 5.33 7.22
C VAL A 512 -27.56 4.17 8.11
N ASN A 513 -28.14 4.42 9.29
CA ASN A 513 -28.69 3.36 10.12
C ASN A 513 -29.84 2.62 9.42
N SER A 514 -30.76 3.36 8.77
CA SER A 514 -31.83 2.76 7.96
C SER A 514 -31.29 1.99 6.76
N LEU A 515 -30.30 2.52 6.05
CA LEU A 515 -29.65 1.84 4.93
C LEU A 515 -28.95 0.55 5.38
N ARG A 516 -28.32 0.55 6.56
CA ARG A 516 -27.68 -0.64 7.13
C ARG A 516 -28.71 -1.73 7.45
N MET A 517 -29.81 -1.35 8.10
CA MET A 517 -30.93 -2.25 8.37
C MET A 517 -31.52 -2.81 7.07
N LEU A 518 -31.70 -1.96 6.05
CA LEU A 518 -32.19 -2.37 4.74
C LEU A 518 -31.22 -3.35 4.06
N GLY A 519 -29.91 -3.09 4.10
CA GLY A 519 -28.87 -3.97 3.57
C GLY A 519 -28.89 -5.35 4.20
N ARG A 520 -29.07 -5.41 5.53
CA ARG A 520 -29.26 -6.67 6.27
C ARG A 520 -30.48 -7.45 5.77
N TRP A 521 -31.62 -6.77 5.57
CA TRP A 521 -32.83 -7.39 5.04
C TRP A 521 -32.68 -7.85 3.57
N MET A 522 -31.89 -7.12 2.79
CA MET A 522 -31.47 -7.50 1.44
C MET A 522 -30.36 -8.57 1.43
N ARG A 523 -29.98 -9.10 2.60
CA ARG A 523 -28.97 -10.17 2.79
C ARG A 523 -27.58 -9.82 2.24
N MET A 524 -27.23 -8.55 2.33
CA MET A 524 -25.93 -8.02 1.95
C MET A 524 -24.99 -7.95 3.17
N PHE A 525 -23.69 -8.07 2.92
CA PHE A 525 -22.67 -7.81 3.92
C PHE A 525 -22.36 -6.29 3.96
N ALA A 526 -23.04 -5.58 4.86
CA ALA A 526 -22.78 -4.16 5.08
C ALA A 526 -21.47 -3.97 5.84
N ILE A 527 -20.48 -3.32 5.22
CA ILE A 527 -19.18 -3.08 5.85
C ILE A 527 -19.33 -2.22 7.13
N PRO A 528 -18.42 -2.35 8.11
CA PRO A 528 -18.48 -1.56 9.34
C PRO A 528 -18.46 -0.05 9.08
N ASN A 529 -17.57 0.43 8.23
CA ASN A 529 -17.43 1.85 7.96
C ASN A 529 -18.62 2.43 7.17
N GLN A 530 -18.93 3.70 7.45
CA GLN A 530 -20.01 4.46 6.80
C GLN A 530 -19.64 5.93 6.65
N SER A 531 -20.24 6.62 5.69
CA SER A 531 -20.03 8.06 5.47
C SER A 531 -21.31 8.86 5.72
N SER A 532 -21.20 10.01 6.40
CA SER A 532 -22.30 10.95 6.60
C SER A 532 -21.78 12.37 6.41
N ILE A 533 -22.22 13.03 5.33
CA ILE A 533 -21.79 14.39 4.97
C ILE A 533 -22.83 15.41 5.43
N PRO A 534 -22.57 16.16 6.52
CA PRO A 534 -23.44 17.23 6.97
C PRO A 534 -23.36 18.47 6.10
N MET A 535 -24.44 19.27 6.11
CA MET A 535 -24.51 20.56 5.41
C MET A 535 -23.94 20.46 4.00
N ALA A 536 -24.39 19.47 3.22
CA ALA A 536 -23.71 19.04 2.00
C ALA A 536 -23.47 20.18 0.99
N TYR A 537 -24.33 21.19 0.97
CA TYR A 537 -24.17 22.38 0.14
C TYR A 537 -22.89 23.19 0.41
N THR A 538 -22.32 23.09 1.61
CA THR A 538 -21.04 23.73 1.96
C THR A 538 -19.83 22.89 1.56
N GLN A 539 -20.03 21.57 1.41
CA GLN A 539 -18.97 20.58 1.29
C GLN A 539 -18.55 20.34 -0.16
N PHE A 540 -19.31 20.78 -1.15
CA PHE A 540 -18.95 20.62 -2.56
C PHE A 540 -18.54 21.97 -3.18
N THR A 541 -17.65 21.94 -4.17
CA THR A 541 -17.31 23.11 -5.01
C THR A 541 -18.50 23.50 -5.87
N ASP A 542 -18.46 24.72 -6.40
CA ASP A 542 -19.49 25.23 -7.30
C ASP A 542 -19.56 24.42 -8.59
N ALA A 543 -20.71 24.48 -9.26
CA ALA A 543 -20.86 23.82 -10.54
C ALA A 543 -20.13 24.68 -11.58
N LEU A 544 -19.33 24.04 -12.43
CA LEU A 544 -18.55 24.68 -13.47
C LEU A 544 -18.85 23.96 -14.78
N ASP A 545 -19.07 24.70 -15.85
CA ASP A 545 -19.22 24.16 -17.20
C ASP A 545 -17.89 24.34 -17.93
N LEU A 546 -17.47 23.31 -18.65
CA LEU A 546 -16.28 23.32 -19.50
C LEU A 546 -16.38 24.42 -20.58
N ASN A 547 -17.58 24.70 -21.07
CA ASN A 547 -17.83 25.66 -22.14
C ASN A 547 -17.87 27.12 -21.67
N ASP A 548 -18.08 27.36 -20.37
CA ASP A 548 -18.22 28.71 -19.81
C ASP A 548 -16.85 29.31 -19.43
N ASP A 549 -16.04 28.56 -18.68
CA ASP A 549 -14.72 29.01 -18.23
C ASP A 549 -13.79 27.80 -18.03
N LEU A 550 -12.98 27.51 -19.07
CA LEU A 550 -12.04 26.40 -19.08
C LEU A 550 -11.01 26.49 -17.94
N GLU A 551 -10.52 27.69 -17.61
CA GLU A 551 -9.50 27.85 -16.58
C GLU A 551 -10.08 27.57 -15.18
N ALA A 552 -11.27 28.11 -14.90
CA ALA A 552 -12.00 27.80 -13.68
C ALA A 552 -12.39 26.31 -13.60
N PHE A 553 -12.85 25.73 -14.70
CA PHE A 553 -13.22 24.30 -14.79
C PHE A 553 -12.04 23.38 -14.48
N VAL A 554 -10.88 23.61 -15.12
CA VAL A 554 -9.65 22.85 -14.87
C VAL A 554 -9.16 23.04 -13.43
N LYS A 555 -9.13 24.28 -12.93
CA LYS A 555 -8.70 24.59 -11.55
C LYS A 555 -9.67 24.06 -10.49
N GLY A 556 -10.96 23.96 -10.82
CA GLY A 556 -12.02 23.40 -9.98
C GLY A 556 -12.16 21.89 -10.08
N GLU A 557 -11.22 21.21 -10.74
CA GLU A 557 -11.21 19.76 -10.99
C GLU A 557 -12.52 19.24 -11.62
N GLY A 558 -13.09 20.01 -12.55
CA GLY A 558 -14.36 19.76 -13.22
C GLY A 558 -15.62 20.28 -12.50
N GLY A 559 -15.47 20.95 -11.36
CA GLY A 559 -16.58 21.49 -10.58
C GLY A 559 -17.41 20.41 -9.86
N SER A 560 -18.27 20.83 -8.93
CA SER A 560 -19.12 19.94 -8.12
C SER A 560 -18.37 18.81 -7.39
N ARG A 561 -17.14 19.08 -6.96
CA ARG A 561 -16.23 18.14 -6.28
C ARG A 561 -16.32 18.28 -4.77
N LEU A 562 -16.16 17.17 -4.05
CA LEU A 562 -16.14 17.21 -2.58
C LEU A 562 -14.90 17.94 -2.10
N LYS A 563 -15.02 18.99 -1.27
CA LYS A 563 -13.93 19.84 -0.75
C LYS A 563 -13.05 19.12 0.29
N PRO A 564 -11.80 19.58 0.52
CA PRO A 564 -10.91 18.97 1.50
C PRO A 564 -11.49 19.09 2.91
N SER A 565 -11.72 17.96 3.58
CA SER A 565 -12.24 17.89 4.95
C SER A 565 -12.11 16.46 5.49
N GLY A 566 -12.25 16.28 6.80
CA GLY A 566 -12.30 14.92 7.38
C GLY A 566 -13.48 14.06 6.86
N ASN A 567 -14.53 14.68 6.29
CA ASN A 567 -15.60 13.95 5.61
C ASN A 567 -15.12 13.35 4.28
N ARG A 568 -14.22 14.03 3.57
CA ARG A 568 -13.58 13.52 2.36
C ARG A 568 -12.72 12.30 2.69
N ASP A 569 -11.90 12.40 3.72
CA ASP A 569 -11.04 11.29 4.18
C ASP A 569 -11.89 10.07 4.57
N ARG A 570 -13.00 10.31 5.29
CA ARG A 570 -13.96 9.24 5.64
C ARG A 570 -14.57 8.56 4.42
N VAL A 571 -14.82 9.26 3.32
CA VAL A 571 -15.31 8.65 2.07
C VAL A 571 -14.25 7.72 1.47
N VAL A 572 -12.97 8.12 1.52
CA VAL A 572 -11.86 7.27 1.09
C VAL A 572 -11.78 5.99 1.92
N ASP A 573 -11.83 6.11 3.26
CA ASP A 573 -11.81 4.95 4.17
C ASP A 573 -12.93 3.94 3.83
N VAL A 574 -14.14 4.43 3.62
CA VAL A 574 -15.33 3.60 3.33
C VAL A 574 -15.19 2.89 1.98
N MET A 575 -14.69 3.58 0.94
CA MET A 575 -14.51 2.98 -0.38
C MET A 575 -13.35 1.99 -0.42
N GLU A 576 -12.25 2.32 0.26
CA GLU A 576 -11.11 1.42 0.38
C GLU A 576 -11.50 0.15 1.15
N GLU A 577 -12.23 0.29 2.26
CA GLU A 577 -12.76 -0.84 3.02
C GLU A 577 -13.71 -1.69 2.18
N LEU A 578 -14.68 -1.08 1.50
CA LEU A 578 -15.59 -1.80 0.60
C LEU A 578 -14.82 -2.65 -0.40
N PHE A 579 -13.84 -2.04 -1.08
CA PHE A 579 -13.07 -2.72 -2.10
C PHE A 579 -12.32 -3.93 -1.53
N LYS A 580 -11.60 -3.74 -0.42
CA LYS A 580 -10.84 -4.80 0.27
C LYS A 580 -11.75 -5.95 0.70
N TYR A 581 -12.88 -5.66 1.34
CA TYR A 581 -13.85 -6.69 1.73
C TYR A 581 -14.44 -7.41 0.53
N THR A 582 -14.70 -6.71 -0.58
CA THR A 582 -15.28 -7.32 -1.78
C THR A 582 -14.31 -8.30 -2.43
N VAL A 583 -13.03 -7.93 -2.55
CA VAL A 583 -11.98 -8.83 -3.07
C VAL A 583 -11.89 -10.11 -2.23
N VAL A 584 -11.90 -10.00 -0.89
CA VAL A 584 -11.84 -11.18 -0.01
C VAL A 584 -13.10 -12.04 -0.13
N MET A 585 -14.27 -11.41 -0.14
CA MET A 585 -15.55 -12.13 -0.03
C MET A 585 -15.98 -12.76 -1.36
N ARG A 586 -15.66 -12.16 -2.51
CA ARG A 586 -16.19 -12.58 -3.81
C ARG A 586 -15.86 -14.03 -4.17
N GLN A 587 -14.68 -14.51 -3.77
CA GLN A 587 -14.23 -15.89 -3.98
C GLN A 587 -15.06 -16.92 -3.18
N HIS A 588 -15.84 -16.47 -2.20
CA HIS A 588 -16.56 -17.31 -1.25
C HIS A 588 -18.07 -17.04 -1.22
N PHE A 589 -18.61 -16.26 -2.16
CA PHE A 589 -20.05 -15.94 -2.18
C PHE A 589 -20.93 -17.18 -2.25
N ASP A 590 -20.52 -18.22 -2.98
CA ASP A 590 -21.26 -19.48 -3.04
C ASP A 590 -21.28 -20.20 -1.69
N LEU A 591 -20.14 -20.20 -0.99
CA LEU A 591 -20.02 -20.81 0.34
C LEU A 591 -20.89 -20.07 1.37
N PHE A 592 -20.82 -18.74 1.42
CA PHE A 592 -21.63 -17.93 2.35
C PHE A 592 -23.11 -17.90 1.97
N GLY A 593 -23.42 -18.12 0.69
CA GLY A 593 -24.77 -18.22 0.16
C GLY A 593 -25.44 -19.58 0.45
N ASP A 594 -24.67 -20.63 0.72
CA ASP A 594 -25.15 -22.01 0.84
C ASP A 594 -25.91 -22.26 2.16
N ARG A 595 -27.24 -22.42 2.04
CA ARG A 595 -28.15 -22.60 3.19
C ARG A 595 -28.71 -24.00 3.30
N HIS A 596 -28.84 -24.46 4.54
CA HIS A 596 -29.45 -25.75 4.86
C HIS A 596 -30.85 -25.94 4.27
N SER A 597 -31.70 -24.92 4.34
CA SER A 597 -33.06 -24.98 3.79
C SER A 597 -33.07 -25.15 2.27
N GLU A 598 -32.13 -24.51 1.58
CA GLU A 598 -32.01 -24.58 0.11
C GLU A 598 -31.44 -25.93 -0.32
N ARG A 599 -30.48 -26.48 0.43
CA ARG A 599 -29.99 -27.85 0.20
C ARG A 599 -31.12 -28.88 0.38
N LYS A 600 -31.98 -28.71 1.39
CA LYS A 600 -33.18 -29.54 1.58
C LYS A 600 -34.17 -29.42 0.43
N GLU A 601 -34.45 -28.20 -0.02
CA GLU A 601 -35.38 -27.96 -1.13
C GLU A 601 -34.86 -28.55 -2.45
N LYS A 602 -33.57 -28.33 -2.76
CA LYS A 602 -32.89 -28.95 -3.91
C LYS A 602 -32.94 -30.48 -3.84
N ALA A 603 -32.67 -31.06 -2.66
CA ALA A 603 -32.77 -32.50 -2.46
C ALA A 603 -34.20 -33.02 -2.68
N ALA A 604 -35.21 -32.36 -2.12
CA ALA A 604 -36.62 -32.74 -2.30
C ALA A 604 -37.10 -32.59 -3.76
N LYS A 605 -36.60 -31.57 -4.48
CA LYS A 605 -36.86 -31.39 -5.90
C LYS A 605 -36.21 -32.52 -6.72
N ARG A 606 -34.95 -32.85 -6.42
CA ARG A 606 -34.22 -33.95 -7.06
C ARG A 606 -34.91 -35.29 -6.84
N THR A 607 -35.42 -35.56 -5.63
CA THR A 607 -36.19 -36.77 -5.34
C THR A 607 -37.47 -36.83 -6.18
N ARG A 608 -38.23 -35.72 -6.25
CA ARG A 608 -39.43 -35.64 -7.09
C ARG A 608 -39.13 -35.83 -8.58
N GLU A 609 -38.04 -35.23 -9.08
CA GLU A 609 -37.61 -35.41 -10.47
C GLU A 609 -37.27 -36.89 -10.76
N ILE A 610 -36.53 -37.57 -9.87
CA ILE A 610 -36.23 -39.00 -9.99
C ILE A 610 -37.50 -39.85 -9.98
N GLU A 611 -38.48 -39.50 -9.13
CA GLU A 611 -39.74 -40.22 -9.02
C GLU A 611 -40.60 -40.05 -10.28
N VAL A 612 -40.65 -38.85 -10.85
CA VAL A 612 -41.32 -38.59 -12.14
C VAL A 612 -40.64 -39.37 -13.28
N THR A 613 -39.31 -39.35 -13.37
CA THR A 613 -38.59 -40.11 -14.40
C THR A 613 -38.87 -41.62 -14.29
N LYS A 614 -38.93 -42.16 -13.07
CA LYS A 614 -39.28 -43.59 -12.86
C LYS A 614 -40.70 -43.90 -13.32
N ILE A 615 -41.67 -43.04 -13.01
CA ILE A 615 -43.06 -43.20 -13.45
C ILE A 615 -43.15 -43.15 -14.98
N GLU A 616 -42.41 -42.26 -15.64
CA GLU A 616 -42.36 -42.18 -17.10
C GLU A 616 -41.71 -43.42 -17.75
N GLU A 617 -40.66 -43.97 -17.14
CA GLU A 617 -40.03 -45.22 -17.59
C GLU A 617 -40.95 -46.44 -17.40
N GLU A 618 -41.68 -46.52 -16.28
CA GLU A 618 -42.67 -47.58 -16.02
C GLU A 618 -43.87 -47.48 -16.96
N ALA A 619 -44.40 -46.27 -17.17
CA ALA A 619 -45.47 -46.00 -18.13
C ALA A 619 -45.02 -46.27 -19.59
N GLY A 620 -43.76 -46.00 -19.93
CA GLY A 620 -43.18 -46.37 -21.22
C GLY A 620 -43.04 -47.88 -21.42
N ARG A 621 -42.73 -48.64 -20.36
CA ARG A 621 -42.71 -50.11 -20.37
C ARG A 621 -44.11 -50.70 -20.47
N GLU A 622 -45.09 -50.18 -19.75
CA GLU A 622 -46.49 -50.61 -19.85
C GLU A 622 -47.15 -50.21 -21.17
N GLY A 623 -46.80 -49.04 -21.72
CA GLY A 623 -47.24 -48.58 -23.04
C GLY A 623 -46.74 -49.47 -24.17
N ASN A 624 -45.48 -49.92 -24.09
CA ASN A 624 -44.93 -50.92 -25.01
C ASN A 624 -45.54 -52.32 -24.81
N ALA A 625 -45.89 -52.70 -23.57
CA ALA A 625 -46.58 -53.96 -23.30
C ALA A 625 -48.03 -53.96 -23.84
N LYS A 626 -48.72 -52.81 -23.82
CA LYS A 626 -50.07 -52.66 -24.39
C LYS A 626 -50.06 -52.52 -25.92
N SER A 627 -49.05 -51.89 -26.53
CA SER A 627 -48.93 -51.79 -28.01
C SER A 627 -48.57 -53.13 -28.67
N MET A 628 -47.92 -54.04 -27.95
CA MET A 628 -47.69 -55.43 -28.40
C MET A 628 -48.95 -56.31 -28.38
N VAL A 629 -49.97 -55.95 -27.60
CA VAL A 629 -51.21 -56.75 -27.46
C VAL A 629 -52.32 -56.28 -28.42
N THR A 630 -52.25 -55.07 -28.97
CA THR A 630 -53.28 -54.51 -29.87
C THR A 630 -52.88 -54.33 -31.33
N SER A 631 -51.67 -54.74 -31.75
CA SER A 631 -51.19 -54.54 -33.13
C SER A 631 -51.47 -55.68 -34.12
N ASN A 632 -52.18 -56.74 -33.72
CA ASN A 632 -52.77 -57.68 -34.67
C ASN A 632 -54.25 -57.38 -34.83
N THR A 633 -54.61 -56.44 -35.71
CA THR A 633 -55.62 -56.57 -36.78
C THR A 633 -55.90 -55.19 -37.40
N THR A 634 -55.84 -55.14 -38.73
CA THR A 634 -56.40 -54.13 -39.67
C THR A 634 -55.66 -52.80 -39.91
N ASP A 635 -55.00 -52.77 -41.07
CA ASP A 635 -54.63 -51.62 -41.88
C ASP A 635 -55.82 -50.76 -42.35
N ILE A 636 -55.47 -49.57 -42.86
CA ILE A 636 -56.04 -48.81 -44.00
C ILE A 636 -56.54 -47.37 -43.68
N GLN A 637 -55.73 -46.41 -44.17
CA GLN A 637 -56.05 -45.13 -44.84
C GLN A 637 -56.21 -43.76 -44.13
N VAL A 638 -55.42 -42.81 -44.70
CA VAL A 638 -55.75 -41.42 -45.16
C VAL A 638 -55.46 -40.22 -44.24
N ALA A 639 -54.54 -39.35 -44.74
CA ALA A 639 -54.43 -37.87 -44.69
C ALA A 639 -54.43 -37.16 -43.31
N THR A 640 -53.73 -36.05 -43.01
CA THR A 640 -53.02 -34.97 -43.72
C THR A 640 -52.38 -34.06 -42.64
N GLY A 641 -51.28 -33.35 -42.95
CA GLY A 641 -50.96 -32.04 -42.35
C GLY A 641 -49.80 -31.95 -41.34
N GLN A 642 -48.70 -31.30 -41.76
CA GLN A 642 -47.98 -30.16 -41.12
C GLN A 642 -48.02 -30.03 -39.57
N GLU A 643 -46.97 -29.74 -38.78
CA GLU A 643 -45.70 -29.01 -38.99
C GLU A 643 -44.97 -28.93 -37.60
N ILE A 644 -43.66 -28.66 -37.59
CA ILE A 644 -42.83 -28.06 -36.50
C ILE A 644 -42.52 -28.90 -35.23
N ARG A 645 -41.24 -29.28 -35.05
CA ARG A 645 -40.36 -28.81 -33.94
C ARG A 645 -38.93 -29.37 -34.04
N ASN A 646 -37.98 -28.45 -34.25
CA ASN A 646 -36.56 -28.63 -34.05
C ASN A 646 -36.16 -28.24 -32.62
N LEU A 647 -35.05 -28.84 -32.15
CA LEU A 647 -34.17 -28.49 -31.01
C LEU A 647 -34.33 -29.28 -29.70
N SER A 648 -33.52 -30.33 -29.57
CA SER A 648 -32.67 -30.53 -28.38
C SER A 648 -31.45 -31.39 -28.72
N ARG A 649 -30.27 -30.76 -28.79
CA ARG A 649 -28.96 -31.42 -28.61
C ARG A 649 -28.33 -30.79 -27.37
N ILE A 650 -28.14 -31.57 -26.32
CA ILE A 650 -27.20 -31.28 -25.23
C ILE A 650 -26.32 -32.53 -25.10
N PRO A 651 -24.98 -32.40 -25.09
CA PRO A 651 -24.08 -33.53 -24.88
C PRO A 651 -24.00 -33.88 -23.38
N VAL A 652 -23.95 -35.17 -23.10
CA VAL A 652 -23.67 -35.77 -21.79
C VAL A 652 -22.16 -35.62 -21.50
N VAL A 653 -21.81 -35.13 -20.31
CA VAL A 653 -20.45 -35.22 -19.75
C VAL A 653 -20.53 -36.12 -18.52
N ASP A 654 -19.72 -37.18 -18.54
CA ASP A 654 -19.57 -38.20 -17.49
C ASP A 654 -18.91 -37.64 -16.23
N ASP A 655 -19.55 -37.81 -15.07
CA ASP A 655 -18.97 -37.61 -13.74
C ASP A 655 -18.69 -38.97 -13.10
N THR A 656 -17.48 -39.51 -13.28
CA THR A 656 -16.92 -40.56 -12.40
C THR A 656 -15.40 -40.38 -12.24
N ALA A 657 -14.98 -39.55 -11.27
CA ALA A 657 -13.69 -39.69 -10.61
C ALA A 657 -13.67 -38.91 -9.29
N ILE A 658 -14.22 -39.52 -8.23
CA ILE A 658 -13.89 -39.14 -6.85
C ILE A 658 -12.63 -39.92 -6.49
N SER A 659 -11.46 -39.28 -6.49
CA SER A 659 -10.29 -39.75 -5.77
C SER A 659 -10.05 -38.85 -4.58
N THR A 660 -10.24 -39.43 -3.40
CA THR A 660 -9.78 -38.96 -2.10
C THR A 660 -8.28 -38.66 -2.10
N ASP A 661 -7.91 -37.41 -1.83
CA ASP A 661 -6.65 -37.04 -1.16
C ASP A 661 -6.81 -35.66 -0.53
N ALA A 662 -7.30 -35.63 0.71
CA ALA A 662 -7.36 -34.44 1.53
C ALA A 662 -6.07 -34.34 2.35
N GLN A 663 -5.09 -33.60 1.84
CA GLN A 663 -4.00 -33.07 2.66
C GLN A 663 -4.52 -31.88 3.48
N PHE A 664 -4.88 -32.16 4.73
CA PHE A 664 -5.14 -31.16 5.76
C PHE A 664 -3.88 -30.31 5.99
N SER A 665 -3.84 -29.11 5.42
CA SER A 665 -2.90 -28.05 5.82
C SER A 665 -3.51 -27.27 6.99
N ALA A 666 -2.78 -27.24 8.09
CA ALA A 666 -3.15 -26.61 9.35
C ALA A 666 -2.96 -25.09 9.29
N ASP A 667 -3.95 -24.35 8.75
CA ASP A 667 -4.01 -22.88 8.90
C ASP A 667 -5.40 -22.36 9.34
N CYS A 668 -6.35 -23.26 9.59
CA CYS A 668 -7.74 -22.89 9.91
C CYS A 668 -7.98 -22.44 11.37
N GLY A 669 -6.93 -22.28 12.19
CA GLY A 669 -7.04 -22.13 13.64
C GLY A 669 -7.11 -20.70 14.21
N ARG A 670 -7.05 -19.63 13.39
CA ARG A 670 -6.90 -18.25 13.93
C ARG A 670 -7.95 -17.22 13.54
N MET A 671 -8.99 -17.58 12.78
CA MET A 671 -9.94 -16.60 12.24
C MET A 671 -11.31 -16.57 12.97
N CYS A 672 -11.53 -17.44 13.97
CA CYS A 672 -12.83 -17.58 14.63
C CYS A 672 -13.01 -16.75 15.92
N LEU A 673 -12.09 -15.83 16.23
CA LEU A 673 -12.15 -14.96 17.41
C LEU A 673 -11.93 -13.51 17.00
N ILE A 674 -12.92 -12.92 16.33
CA ILE A 674 -13.34 -11.51 16.38
C ILE A 674 -14.73 -11.50 15.73
N CYS A 675 -15.77 -11.63 16.55
CA CYS A 675 -17.14 -11.24 16.26
C CYS A 675 -17.62 -10.38 17.43
#